data_AF-A0A5Q4ENZ4-F1
#
_entry.id   AF-A0A5Q4ENZ4-F1
#
_cell.length_a   1.000
_cell.length_b   1.000
_cell.length_c   1.000
_cell.angle_alpha   90.00
_cell.angle_beta   90.00
_cell.angle_gamma   90.00
#
_symmetry.space_group_name_H-M   'P 1'
#
loop_
_entity.id
_entity.type
_entity.pdbx_description
1 polymer ?
#
loop_
_entity_poly.entity_id
_entity_poly.type
_entity_poly.pdbx_seq_one_letter_code
_entity_poly.pdbx_strand_id
1 'polypeptide(L)'
;MIEGLRFMPGLAPLLVAILAAACVVASVWGARRIGAAAGVAAIRICVLLGIGVLLLGPSLPAPAQDSESRPALAILVDRSRSMCITDEIVDGRTASRFDALRASWLDPHTIERLGRSAEIRLFGVAEELARAQLHDLTAEDPAGLQSRLGDSVNRVIRAGGVSDVLLLTDGADTDHTSDDWIRSAAERAISAGVRIHTVVAGAVGRPDDVALSASIDDPVVSEGASTTLRLRISQSGFDGALARVTVTNASDPGAAPVFDERITLTESRELLIPITPRSDHADPDDALPLIEYTARIEPLPGEVDERNNQASVFVRIARGGIRVLVLENEPYWDTTHFIGAMRADPQVDLTTVIGLGAARERIARYAPEHLRGAVETPTSAPLDERELFDFDIIALGRGVERWLHGEHAELLRRFVIERGGSVIFLRGAPTRAQSDEAASLRRVLADISPVEWGDGVLDDVRLGASPGEAPPGLLDFDALGPIETLLEDLPGMIAGSRIERERSMAAVWLRQRPEGANDAEDPAPAAVAHMQAGRGRTLAVLTDGLWRWSFLPTHLRDYSSVYRLFWGRSVRWLVSGAEFQPGQSVAIDVDPPGAHPGQRIAISVRTRYHTDDNFIERLVVREPSGRERSLAPARADAGAQVFNASFIPEESGVHEIIAATPTEVRTTRFNVREDRRELLDTAARPEALEELATRTGGMFLPLDGAAALMQRLDAATKSMSDRREPVPAWDRWWVFALLIGGLGAEWMWRRWRGWP
;
A
#
# COMPACT_ATOMS: atom_id res chain seq x y z
N MET A 1 -20.88 43.67 -55.10
CA MET A 1 -21.50 42.46 -54.53
C MET A 1 -20.80 42.19 -53.22
N ILE A 2 -21.49 42.40 -52.10
CA ILE A 2 -20.98 42.11 -50.76
C ILE A 2 -21.34 40.65 -50.49
N GLU A 3 -20.48 39.73 -50.90
CA GLU A 3 -20.63 38.32 -50.52
C GLU A 3 -20.35 38.20 -49.01
N GLY A 4 -21.26 37.57 -48.27
CA GLY A 4 -21.03 37.18 -46.88
C GLY A 4 -21.64 38.06 -45.78
N LEU A 5 -22.46 39.07 -46.09
CA LEU A 5 -23.14 39.86 -45.04
C LEU A 5 -24.14 38.96 -44.27
N ARG A 6 -23.92 38.76 -42.97
CA ARG A 6 -24.85 38.04 -42.08
C ARG A 6 -25.49 39.03 -41.12
N PHE A 7 -26.79 38.92 -40.90
CA PHE A 7 -27.50 39.73 -39.90
C PHE A 7 -27.65 38.93 -38.62
N MET A 8 -27.09 39.44 -37.52
CA MET A 8 -27.28 38.89 -36.17
C MET A 8 -28.02 39.93 -35.33
N PRO A 9 -29.35 39.98 -35.45
CA PRO A 9 -30.12 41.07 -34.86
C PRO A 9 -30.22 40.88 -33.34
N GLY A 10 -29.84 41.89 -32.56
CA GLY A 10 -30.01 41.89 -31.10
C GLY A 10 -31.47 42.05 -30.64
N LEU A 11 -32.36 42.37 -31.57
CA LEU A 11 -33.81 42.50 -31.38
C LEU A 11 -34.54 41.77 -32.53
N ALA A 12 -35.76 41.28 -32.30
CA ALA A 12 -36.51 40.61 -33.36
C ALA A 12 -36.62 41.50 -34.62
N PRO A 13 -36.33 40.99 -35.85
CA PRO A 13 -36.39 41.78 -37.09
C PRO A 13 -37.73 42.49 -37.30
N LEU A 14 -38.81 41.84 -36.85
CA LEU A 14 -40.17 42.37 -36.88
C LEU A 14 -40.31 43.64 -36.01
N LEU A 15 -39.69 43.66 -34.83
CA LEU A 15 -39.69 44.82 -33.93
C LEU A 15 -38.95 46.00 -34.57
N VAL A 16 -37.80 45.73 -35.20
CA VAL A 16 -37.03 46.76 -35.92
C VAL A 16 -37.85 47.33 -37.09
N ALA A 17 -38.55 46.49 -37.84
CA ALA A 17 -39.43 46.92 -38.93
C ALA A 17 -40.61 47.77 -38.43
N ILE A 18 -41.25 47.37 -37.32
CA ILE A 18 -42.34 48.13 -36.69
C ILE A 18 -41.87 49.50 -36.21
N LEU A 19 -40.73 49.57 -35.53
CA LEU A 19 -40.14 50.81 -35.04
C LEU A 19 -39.75 51.74 -36.20
N ALA A 20 -39.12 51.19 -37.26
CA ALA A 20 -38.81 51.95 -38.46
C ALA A 20 -40.07 52.52 -39.12
N ALA A 21 -41.12 51.71 -39.28
CA ALA A 21 -42.40 52.14 -39.85
C ALA A 21 -43.07 53.23 -39.00
N ALA A 22 -43.11 53.08 -37.68
CA ALA A 22 -43.65 54.08 -36.76
C ALA A 22 -42.88 55.41 -36.84
N CYS A 23 -41.55 55.36 -36.89
CA CYS A 23 -40.70 56.54 -37.03
C CYS A 23 -40.89 57.24 -38.40
N VAL A 24 -41.07 56.49 -39.48
CA VAL A 24 -41.39 57.04 -40.82
C VAL A 24 -42.76 57.73 -40.80
N VAL A 25 -43.79 57.09 -40.25
CA VAL A 25 -45.14 57.67 -40.13
C VAL A 25 -45.12 58.95 -39.28
N ALA A 26 -44.45 58.91 -38.12
CA ALA A 26 -44.30 60.07 -37.24
C ALA A 26 -43.53 61.22 -37.93
N SER A 27 -42.50 60.91 -38.72
CA SER A 27 -41.72 61.89 -39.47
C SER A 27 -42.53 62.55 -40.57
N VAL A 28 -43.31 61.78 -41.34
CA VAL A 28 -44.20 62.28 -42.40
C VAL A 28 -45.33 63.13 -41.79
N TRP A 29 -45.91 62.67 -40.68
CA TRP A 29 -46.97 63.40 -39.99
C TRP A 29 -46.47 64.72 -39.40
N GLY A 30 -45.31 64.72 -38.73
CA GLY A 30 -44.66 65.92 -38.21
C GLY A 30 -44.28 66.90 -39.32
N ALA A 31 -43.73 66.42 -40.44
CA ALA A 31 -43.37 67.27 -41.57
C ALA A 31 -44.59 67.98 -42.18
N ARG A 32 -45.72 67.27 -42.32
CA ARG A 32 -46.99 67.84 -42.78
C ARG A 32 -47.56 68.89 -41.83
N ARG A 33 -47.39 68.71 -40.52
CA ARG A 33 -47.93 69.63 -39.50
C ARG A 33 -47.13 70.93 -39.38
N ILE A 34 -45.82 70.88 -39.62
CA ILE A 34 -44.91 72.03 -39.47
C ILE A 34 -44.71 72.78 -40.81
N GLY A 35 -45.23 72.25 -41.92
CA GLY A 35 -45.02 72.82 -43.26
C GLY A 35 -43.59 72.66 -43.76
N ALA A 36 -42.85 71.68 -43.22
CA ALA A 36 -41.48 71.42 -43.62
C ALA A 36 -41.44 70.83 -45.05
N ALA A 37 -40.43 71.21 -45.84
CA ALA A 37 -40.25 70.71 -47.20
C ALA A 37 -39.97 69.21 -47.20
N ALA A 38 -40.47 68.52 -48.22
CA ALA A 38 -40.29 67.09 -48.45
C ALA A 38 -38.82 66.63 -48.32
N GLY A 39 -37.85 67.50 -48.64
CA GLY A 39 -36.41 67.22 -48.48
C GLY A 39 -35.96 66.94 -47.04
N VAL A 40 -36.49 67.65 -46.04
CA VAL A 40 -36.13 67.43 -44.62
C VAL A 40 -36.71 66.11 -44.12
N ALA A 41 -37.96 65.80 -44.50
CA ALA A 41 -38.57 64.51 -44.21
C ALA A 41 -37.80 63.35 -44.86
N ALA A 42 -37.34 63.53 -46.10
CA ALA A 42 -36.55 62.53 -46.81
C ALA A 42 -35.21 62.24 -46.10
N ILE A 43 -34.47 63.28 -45.67
CA ILE A 43 -33.22 63.11 -44.91
C ILE A 43 -33.48 62.33 -43.63
N ARG A 44 -34.51 62.70 -42.86
CA ARG A 44 -34.87 62.01 -41.62
C ARG A 44 -35.24 60.54 -41.84
N ILE A 45 -36.02 60.25 -42.88
CA ILE A 45 -36.39 58.87 -43.25
C ILE A 45 -35.12 58.07 -43.60
N CYS A 46 -34.19 58.63 -44.38
CA CYS A 46 -32.93 57.96 -44.71
C CYS A 46 -32.08 57.66 -43.48
N VAL A 47 -31.97 58.60 -42.53
CA VAL A 47 -31.24 58.38 -41.27
C VAL A 47 -31.91 57.28 -40.43
N LEU A 48 -33.24 57.30 -40.30
CA LEU A 48 -33.98 56.30 -39.54
C LEU A 48 -33.89 54.90 -40.16
N LEU A 49 -33.96 54.80 -41.49
CA LEU A 49 -33.73 53.55 -42.21
C LEU A 49 -32.29 53.06 -41.99
N GLY A 50 -31.31 53.97 -42.01
CA GLY A 50 -29.92 53.68 -41.68
C GLY A 50 -29.79 53.08 -40.28
N ILE A 51 -30.36 53.72 -39.25
CA ILE A 51 -30.39 53.21 -37.87
C ILE A 51 -31.07 51.84 -37.81
N GLY A 52 -32.19 51.66 -38.51
CA GLY A 52 -32.89 50.37 -38.60
C GLY A 52 -31.99 49.26 -39.15
N VAL A 53 -31.22 49.54 -40.21
CA VAL A 53 -30.24 48.59 -40.77
C VAL A 53 -29.15 48.27 -39.74
N LEU A 54 -28.67 49.24 -38.96
CA LEU A 54 -27.66 48.98 -37.91
C LEU A 54 -28.21 48.12 -36.77
N LEU A 55 -29.48 48.31 -36.38
CA LEU A 55 -30.15 47.51 -35.35
C LEU A 55 -30.37 46.05 -35.77
N LEU A 56 -30.40 45.77 -37.07
CA LEU A 56 -30.40 44.40 -37.59
C LEU A 56 -29.05 43.68 -37.44
N GLY A 57 -28.01 44.37 -36.95
CA GLY A 57 -26.70 43.80 -36.65
C GLY A 57 -26.00 43.25 -37.90
N PRO A 58 -25.73 44.08 -38.93
CA PRO A 58 -24.96 43.64 -40.08
C PRO A 58 -23.56 43.28 -39.60
N SER A 59 -23.15 42.06 -39.87
CA SER A 59 -21.87 41.50 -39.46
C SER A 59 -21.16 40.91 -40.68
N LEU A 60 -19.85 41.11 -40.72
CA LEU A 60 -19.00 40.52 -41.72
C LEU A 60 -18.30 39.30 -41.11
N PRO A 61 -18.04 38.24 -41.91
CA PRO A 61 -17.16 37.17 -41.48
C PRO A 61 -15.81 37.79 -41.10
N ALA A 62 -15.24 37.34 -39.99
CA ALA A 62 -13.94 37.82 -39.54
C ALA A 62 -12.89 37.61 -40.64
N PRO A 63 -12.00 38.59 -40.91
CA PRO A 63 -10.90 38.41 -41.86
C PRO A 63 -10.05 37.22 -41.43
N ALA A 64 -9.65 36.38 -42.37
CA ALA A 64 -8.74 35.27 -42.09
C ALA A 64 -7.41 35.84 -41.59
N GLN A 65 -7.15 35.70 -40.28
CA GLN A 65 -5.80 35.78 -39.75
C GLN A 65 -5.25 34.36 -39.72
N ASP A 66 -4.10 34.17 -40.34
CA ASP A 66 -3.33 32.92 -40.37
C ASP A 66 -2.68 32.64 -39.00
N SER A 67 -3.45 32.58 -37.91
CA SER A 67 -2.98 31.95 -36.68
C SER A 67 -3.39 30.49 -36.69
N GLU A 68 -2.58 29.66 -37.37
CA GLU A 68 -2.62 28.20 -37.27
C GLU A 68 -2.27 27.75 -35.84
N SER A 69 -3.16 27.91 -34.86
CA SER A 69 -2.95 27.30 -33.55
C SER A 69 -3.20 25.80 -33.69
N ARG A 70 -2.12 25.04 -33.91
CA ARG A 70 -2.18 23.57 -34.00
C ARG A 70 -2.60 22.99 -32.64
N PRO A 71 -3.40 21.92 -32.61
CA PRO A 71 -3.71 21.21 -31.37
C PRO A 71 -2.43 20.71 -30.72
N ALA A 72 -2.35 20.76 -29.39
CA ALA A 72 -1.21 20.24 -28.64
C ALA A 72 -1.44 18.75 -28.33
N LEU A 73 -0.53 17.91 -28.82
CA LEU A 73 -0.54 16.44 -28.65
C LEU A 73 0.56 16.04 -27.68
N ALA A 74 0.18 15.45 -26.53
CA ALA A 74 1.13 14.82 -25.63
C ALA A 74 1.28 13.34 -25.98
N ILE A 75 2.49 12.88 -26.26
CA ILE A 75 2.80 11.47 -26.51
C ILE A 75 3.48 10.92 -25.27
N LEU A 76 2.85 9.94 -24.63
CA LEU A 76 3.37 9.24 -23.46
C LEU A 76 3.86 7.87 -23.93
N VAL A 77 5.16 7.64 -23.77
CA VAL A 77 5.83 6.41 -24.16
C VAL A 77 6.14 5.62 -22.92
N ASP A 78 5.61 4.40 -22.84
CA ASP A 78 5.94 3.49 -21.76
C ASP A 78 7.41 3.03 -21.87
N ARG A 79 8.15 3.19 -20.77
CA ARG A 79 9.56 2.81 -20.60
C ARG A 79 9.75 1.79 -19.48
N SER A 80 8.70 1.09 -19.13
CA SER A 80 8.72 -0.04 -18.22
C SER A 80 9.45 -1.25 -18.81
N ARG A 81 9.89 -2.19 -17.96
CA ARG A 81 10.61 -3.39 -18.39
C ARG A 81 9.73 -4.38 -19.15
N SER A 82 8.40 -4.31 -19.01
CA SER A 82 7.48 -5.12 -19.81
C SER A 82 7.55 -4.77 -21.29
N MET A 83 7.96 -3.54 -21.64
CA MET A 83 8.16 -3.12 -23.03
C MET A 83 9.37 -3.79 -23.71
N CYS A 84 10.26 -4.43 -22.94
CA CYS A 84 11.37 -5.23 -23.46
C CYS A 84 10.97 -6.68 -23.79
N ILE A 85 9.74 -7.09 -23.51
CA ILE A 85 9.21 -8.42 -23.85
C ILE A 85 9.22 -8.59 -25.38
N THR A 86 9.70 -9.74 -25.86
CA THR A 86 9.82 -10.07 -27.28
C THR A 86 8.64 -10.92 -27.77
N ASP A 87 7.51 -10.28 -28.01
CA ASP A 87 6.28 -10.92 -28.50
C ASP A 87 5.72 -10.25 -29.78
N GLU A 88 6.38 -9.23 -30.30
CA GLU A 88 5.98 -8.52 -31.52
C GLU A 88 6.71 -9.03 -32.76
N ILE A 89 6.10 -8.85 -33.93
CA ILE A 89 6.71 -9.22 -35.22
C ILE A 89 6.93 -7.97 -36.05
N VAL A 90 8.21 -7.62 -36.25
CA VAL A 90 8.64 -6.50 -37.11
C VAL A 90 9.45 -7.07 -38.26
N ASP A 91 9.05 -6.79 -39.50
CA ASP A 91 9.71 -7.28 -40.73
C ASP A 91 9.95 -8.80 -40.77
N GLY A 92 9.03 -9.58 -40.17
CA GLY A 92 9.11 -11.04 -40.13
C GLY A 92 10.11 -11.61 -39.11
N ARG A 93 10.61 -10.78 -38.18
CA ARG A 93 11.44 -11.19 -37.03
C ARG A 93 10.73 -10.84 -35.73
N THR A 94 10.92 -11.67 -34.71
CA THR A 94 10.50 -11.36 -33.34
C THR A 94 11.30 -10.16 -32.85
N ALA A 95 10.60 -9.16 -32.34
CA ALA A 95 11.16 -7.92 -31.82
C ALA A 95 10.53 -7.62 -30.44
N SER A 96 11.19 -6.77 -29.65
CA SER A 96 10.58 -6.29 -28.42
C SER A 96 9.39 -5.35 -28.71
N ARG A 97 8.45 -5.24 -27.77
CA ARG A 97 7.33 -4.27 -27.86
C ARG A 97 7.84 -2.86 -28.10
N PHE A 98 8.92 -2.47 -27.42
CA PHE A 98 9.55 -1.17 -27.59
C PHE A 98 10.23 -1.01 -28.95
N ASP A 99 10.89 -2.04 -29.47
CA ASP A 99 11.46 -2.01 -30.82
C ASP A 99 10.39 -1.82 -31.90
N ALA A 100 9.22 -2.44 -31.72
CA ALA A 100 8.09 -2.26 -32.60
C ALA A 100 7.57 -0.81 -32.57
N LEU A 101 7.50 -0.18 -31.39
CA LEU A 101 7.20 1.26 -31.27
C LEU A 101 8.29 2.14 -31.89
N ARG A 102 9.56 1.78 -31.70
CA ARG A 102 10.74 2.47 -32.26
C ARG A 102 10.73 2.48 -33.79
N ALA A 103 10.33 1.37 -34.40
CA ALA A 103 10.22 1.24 -35.86
C ALA A 103 8.98 1.93 -36.45
N SER A 104 7.97 2.27 -35.63
CA SER A 104 6.68 2.79 -36.10
C SER A 104 6.38 4.21 -35.61
N TRP A 105 5.83 4.34 -34.40
CA TRP A 105 5.35 5.60 -33.83
C TRP A 105 6.47 6.55 -33.39
N LEU A 106 7.62 6.00 -32.97
CA LEU A 106 8.79 6.77 -32.56
C LEU A 106 9.83 6.93 -33.68
N ASP A 107 9.49 6.51 -34.90
CA ASP A 107 10.31 6.79 -36.06
C ASP A 107 10.40 8.31 -36.29
N PRO A 108 11.61 8.89 -36.51
CA PRO A 108 11.78 10.32 -36.71
C PRO A 108 10.90 10.91 -37.82
N HIS A 109 10.66 10.18 -38.90
CA HIS A 109 9.82 10.65 -40.00
C HIS A 109 8.33 10.61 -39.63
N THR A 110 7.88 9.64 -38.83
CA THR A 110 6.52 9.62 -38.27
C THR A 110 6.27 10.80 -37.33
N ILE A 111 7.20 11.08 -36.40
CA ILE A 111 7.11 12.21 -35.47
C ILE A 111 7.14 13.55 -36.21
N GLU A 112 8.01 13.70 -37.23
CA GLU A 112 8.05 14.92 -38.05
C GLU A 112 6.71 15.16 -38.77
N ARG A 113 6.11 14.11 -39.31
CA ARG A 113 4.79 14.18 -39.97
C ARG A 113 3.68 14.57 -39.00
N LEU A 114 3.65 13.98 -37.81
CA LEU A 114 2.71 14.37 -36.75
C LEU A 114 2.90 15.84 -36.33
N GLY A 115 4.15 16.34 -36.30
CA GLY A 115 4.49 17.72 -35.95
C GLY A 115 3.97 18.77 -36.95
N ARG A 116 3.61 18.35 -38.17
CA ARG A 116 2.92 19.21 -39.14
C ARG A 116 1.45 19.43 -38.78
N SER A 117 0.82 18.46 -38.11
CA SER A 117 -0.61 18.47 -37.76
C SER A 117 -0.85 18.99 -36.33
N ALA A 118 0.10 18.79 -35.42
CA ALA A 118 -0.01 19.09 -33.99
C ALA A 118 1.30 19.60 -33.38
N GLU A 119 1.23 20.35 -32.27
CA GLU A 119 2.38 20.66 -31.42
C GLU A 119 2.68 19.45 -30.52
N ILE A 120 3.79 18.76 -30.78
CA ILE A 120 4.14 17.51 -30.07
C ILE A 120 4.88 17.80 -28.76
N ARG A 121 4.47 17.13 -27.68
CA ARG A 121 5.20 17.05 -26.42
C ARG A 121 5.43 15.59 -26.07
N LEU A 122 6.70 15.16 -26.04
CA LEU A 122 7.09 13.79 -25.74
C LEU A 122 7.37 13.62 -24.24
N PHE A 123 6.88 12.52 -23.69
CA PHE A 123 7.10 12.11 -22.31
C PHE A 123 7.45 10.62 -22.24
N GLY A 124 8.41 10.27 -21.39
CA GLY A 124 8.66 8.88 -20.98
C GLY A 124 7.91 8.59 -19.67
N VAL A 125 7.27 7.43 -19.60
CA VAL A 125 6.57 6.92 -18.43
C VAL A 125 7.36 5.74 -17.85
N ALA A 126 7.78 5.88 -16.60
CA ALA A 126 8.36 4.81 -15.79
C ALA A 126 7.88 5.05 -14.34
N GLU A 127 8.80 5.08 -13.36
CA GLU A 127 8.48 5.45 -11.98
C GLU A 127 7.98 6.89 -11.86
N GLU A 128 8.48 7.77 -12.73
CA GLU A 128 8.05 9.16 -12.85
C GLU A 128 7.82 9.56 -14.31
N LEU A 129 6.91 10.52 -14.51
CA LEU A 129 6.71 11.17 -15.81
C LEU A 129 7.83 12.17 -16.08
N ALA A 130 8.66 11.90 -17.09
CA ALA A 130 9.74 12.78 -17.52
C ALA A 130 9.50 13.32 -18.93
N ARG A 131 9.68 14.64 -19.12
CA ARG A 131 9.67 15.24 -20.46
C ARG A 131 11.00 14.92 -21.15
N ALA A 132 10.95 14.41 -22.36
CA ALA A 132 12.15 13.93 -23.07
C ALA A 132 12.15 14.38 -24.55
N GLN A 133 13.31 14.30 -25.19
CA GLN A 133 13.42 14.43 -26.64
C GLN A 133 13.36 13.05 -27.30
N LEU A 134 13.04 13.00 -28.59
CA LEU A 134 12.93 11.74 -29.33
C LEU A 134 14.24 10.93 -29.27
N HIS A 135 15.39 11.62 -29.34
CA HIS A 135 16.69 10.97 -29.26
C HIS A 135 16.90 10.29 -27.90
N ASP A 136 16.63 10.98 -26.80
CA ASP A 136 16.80 10.45 -25.44
C ASP A 136 15.85 9.28 -25.14
N LEU A 137 14.65 9.29 -25.74
CA LEU A 137 13.68 8.20 -25.60
C LEU A 137 14.09 6.95 -26.38
N THR A 138 14.73 7.11 -27.54
CA THR A 138 15.03 5.99 -28.46
C THR A 138 16.47 5.47 -28.34
N ALA A 139 17.34 6.18 -27.62
CA ALA A 139 18.75 5.85 -27.44
C ALA A 139 19.01 4.68 -26.48
N GLU A 140 18.17 4.51 -25.46
CA GLU A 140 18.31 3.49 -24.42
C GLU A 140 17.06 2.63 -24.33
N ASP A 141 17.25 1.33 -24.12
CA ASP A 141 16.14 0.40 -23.91
C ASP A 141 15.38 0.73 -22.61
N PRO A 142 14.07 0.44 -22.54
CA PRO A 142 13.26 0.58 -21.33
C PRO A 142 13.86 -0.18 -20.13
N ALA A 143 14.06 0.55 -19.02
CA ALA A 143 14.64 0.00 -17.80
C ALA A 143 13.77 0.25 -16.55
N GLY A 144 12.65 0.96 -16.70
CA GLY A 144 11.76 1.33 -15.60
C GLY A 144 11.18 0.11 -14.90
N LEU A 145 11.20 0.13 -13.57
CA LEU A 145 10.68 -0.96 -12.73
C LEU A 145 9.16 -0.90 -12.55
N GLN A 146 8.55 0.24 -12.89
CA GLN A 146 7.13 0.50 -12.75
C GLN A 146 6.61 1.30 -13.93
N SER A 147 5.40 0.99 -14.39
CA SER A 147 4.60 1.81 -15.29
C SER A 147 3.45 2.43 -14.50
N ARG A 148 3.54 3.74 -14.23
CA ARG A 148 2.48 4.53 -13.57
C ARG A 148 1.67 5.29 -14.60
N LEU A 149 0.96 4.58 -15.47
CA LEU A 149 0.19 5.13 -16.59
C LEU A 149 -0.92 6.07 -16.10
N GLY A 150 -1.70 5.63 -15.11
CA GLY A 150 -2.81 6.42 -14.58
C GLY A 150 -2.39 7.78 -14.03
N ASP A 151 -1.34 7.78 -13.19
CA ASP A 151 -0.79 9.00 -12.60
C ASP A 151 -0.13 9.92 -13.64
N SER A 152 0.56 9.32 -14.61
CA SER A 152 1.22 10.03 -15.70
C SER A 152 0.21 10.77 -16.58
N VAL A 153 -0.85 10.09 -17.02
CA VAL A 153 -1.95 10.69 -17.77
C VAL A 153 -2.59 11.83 -16.97
N ASN A 154 -2.87 11.61 -15.68
CA ASN A 154 -3.45 12.62 -14.81
C ASN A 154 -2.55 13.86 -14.64
N ARG A 155 -1.23 13.67 -14.56
CA ARG A 155 -0.25 14.75 -14.42
C ARG A 155 -0.19 15.60 -15.70
N VAL A 156 -0.22 14.97 -16.88
CA VAL A 156 -0.27 15.67 -18.18
C VAL A 156 -1.56 16.47 -18.32
N ILE A 157 -2.72 15.89 -17.99
CA ILE A 157 -4.02 16.58 -18.07
C ILE A 157 -4.06 17.77 -17.10
N ARG A 158 -3.57 17.60 -15.86
CA ARG A 158 -3.52 18.68 -14.86
C ARG A 158 -2.60 19.83 -15.23
N ALA A 159 -1.48 19.56 -15.91
CA ALA A 159 -0.59 20.61 -16.40
C ALA A 159 -1.28 21.52 -17.43
N GLY A 160 -2.32 21.01 -18.10
CA GLY A 160 -3.13 21.76 -19.05
C GLY A 160 -2.43 22.05 -20.38
N GLY A 161 -3.18 22.66 -21.30
CA GLY A 161 -2.63 23.08 -22.60
C GLY A 161 -2.33 21.92 -23.55
N VAL A 162 -3.02 20.79 -23.41
CA VAL A 162 -3.05 19.67 -24.35
C VAL A 162 -4.50 19.38 -24.74
N SER A 163 -4.76 19.09 -26.00
CA SER A 163 -6.10 18.73 -26.49
C SER A 163 -6.25 17.22 -26.67
N ASP A 164 -5.14 16.55 -26.96
CA ASP A 164 -5.08 15.14 -27.29
C ASP A 164 -3.86 14.51 -26.61
N VAL A 165 -4.02 13.28 -26.12
CA VAL A 165 -2.98 12.46 -25.50
C VAL A 165 -2.85 11.18 -26.32
N LEU A 166 -1.64 10.78 -26.69
CA LEU A 166 -1.35 9.49 -27.33
C LEU A 166 -0.54 8.64 -26.36
N LEU A 167 -1.09 7.50 -25.95
CA LEU A 167 -0.46 6.55 -25.05
C LEU A 167 0.10 5.37 -25.86
N LEU A 168 1.41 5.13 -25.76
CA LEU A 168 2.10 4.00 -26.38
C LEU A 168 2.55 3.05 -25.25
N THR A 169 1.85 1.93 -25.06
CA THR A 169 2.04 1.03 -23.90
C THR A 169 1.47 -0.36 -24.19
N ASP A 170 1.82 -1.36 -23.40
CA ASP A 170 1.15 -2.67 -23.35
C ASP A 170 -0.11 -2.67 -22.46
N GLY A 171 -0.35 -1.60 -21.70
CA GLY A 171 -1.55 -1.38 -20.88
C GLY A 171 -1.46 -1.93 -19.46
N ALA A 172 -0.29 -2.41 -19.04
CA ALA A 172 -0.04 -2.81 -17.66
C ALA A 172 0.28 -1.59 -16.78
N ASP A 173 -0.49 -1.37 -15.71
CA ASP A 173 -0.21 -0.35 -14.70
C ASP A 173 0.16 -1.06 -13.38
N THR A 174 1.26 -0.63 -12.76
CA THR A 174 1.85 -1.32 -11.59
C THR A 174 1.27 -0.91 -10.26
N ASP A 175 0.62 0.25 -10.19
CA ASP A 175 0.07 0.79 -8.94
C ASP A 175 -1.34 0.23 -8.66
N HIS A 176 -2.02 -0.26 -9.71
CA HIS A 176 -3.39 -0.73 -9.64
C HIS A 176 -3.53 -2.16 -10.18
N THR A 177 -3.79 -3.12 -9.27
CA THR A 177 -4.10 -4.52 -9.61
C THR A 177 -5.42 -4.70 -10.37
N SER A 178 -6.24 -3.64 -10.44
CA SER A 178 -7.52 -3.57 -11.15
C SER A 178 -7.52 -2.44 -12.18
N ASP A 179 -8.34 -2.57 -13.23
CA ASP A 179 -8.56 -1.58 -14.30
C ASP A 179 -9.19 -0.25 -13.83
N ASP A 180 -9.18 0.03 -12.53
CA ASP A 180 -9.69 1.26 -11.91
C ASP A 180 -8.98 2.53 -12.40
N TRP A 181 -7.70 2.41 -12.78
CA TRP A 181 -6.93 3.53 -13.32
C TRP A 181 -7.50 4.03 -14.65
N ILE A 182 -8.06 3.14 -15.48
CA ILE A 182 -8.68 3.46 -16.77
C ILE A 182 -9.88 4.38 -16.55
N ARG A 183 -10.76 4.01 -15.60
CA ARG A 183 -11.93 4.81 -15.26
C ARG A 183 -11.53 6.18 -14.72
N SER A 184 -10.57 6.22 -13.79
CA SER A 184 -10.05 7.45 -13.19
C SER A 184 -9.40 8.38 -14.22
N ALA A 185 -8.61 7.84 -15.15
CA ALA A 185 -7.99 8.58 -16.24
C ALA A 185 -9.03 9.08 -17.25
N ALA A 186 -10.00 8.24 -17.63
CA ALA A 186 -11.06 8.59 -18.56
C ALA A 186 -11.96 9.73 -18.02
N GLU A 187 -12.40 9.64 -16.76
CA GLU A 187 -13.23 10.66 -16.12
C GLU A 187 -12.52 12.02 -16.09
N ARG A 188 -11.23 12.03 -15.76
CA ARG A 188 -10.42 13.25 -15.76
C ARG A 188 -10.23 13.82 -17.16
N ALA A 189 -9.93 12.99 -18.15
CA ALA A 189 -9.81 13.39 -19.53
C ALA A 189 -11.12 14.01 -20.06
N ILE A 190 -12.27 13.39 -19.80
CA ILE A 190 -13.60 13.91 -20.17
C ILE A 190 -13.85 15.27 -19.51
N SER A 191 -13.55 15.40 -18.21
CA SER A 191 -13.74 16.65 -17.48
C SER A 191 -12.88 17.80 -18.00
N ALA A 192 -11.68 17.49 -18.50
CA ALA A 192 -10.75 18.45 -19.07
C ALA A 192 -10.96 18.69 -20.58
N GLY A 193 -11.88 17.94 -21.23
CA GLY A 193 -12.09 17.98 -22.67
C GLY A 193 -10.91 17.44 -23.49
N VAL A 194 -10.08 16.59 -22.88
CA VAL A 194 -8.91 15.94 -23.50
C VAL A 194 -9.31 14.58 -24.04
N ARG A 195 -8.88 14.25 -25.26
CA ARG A 195 -9.11 12.92 -25.87
C ARG A 195 -7.86 12.05 -25.68
N ILE A 196 -8.04 10.79 -25.30
CA ILE A 196 -6.93 9.84 -25.16
C ILE A 196 -6.96 8.86 -26.32
N HIS A 197 -5.90 8.83 -27.10
CA HIS A 197 -5.61 7.86 -28.14
C HIS A 197 -4.65 6.81 -27.57
N THR A 198 -4.81 5.56 -27.94
CA THR A 198 -3.99 4.46 -27.40
C THR A 198 -3.44 3.60 -28.53
N VAL A 199 -2.20 3.20 -28.41
CA VAL A 199 -1.55 2.19 -29.24
C VAL A 199 -1.11 1.07 -28.31
N VAL A 200 -1.59 -0.15 -28.59
CA VAL A 200 -1.16 -1.33 -27.88
C VAL A 200 0.15 -1.84 -28.49
N ALA A 201 1.12 -2.15 -27.64
CA ALA A 201 2.32 -2.90 -28.01
C ALA A 201 2.30 -4.24 -27.27
N GLY A 202 2.39 -5.35 -27.99
CA GLY A 202 2.30 -6.70 -27.46
C GLY A 202 1.24 -7.54 -28.17
N ALA A 203 1.47 -8.85 -28.24
CA ALA A 203 0.61 -9.78 -28.95
C ALA A 203 -0.76 -9.93 -28.26
N VAL A 204 -1.82 -10.15 -29.06
CA VAL A 204 -3.16 -10.43 -28.54
C VAL A 204 -3.22 -11.87 -28.02
N GLY A 205 -3.14 -12.03 -26.70
CA GLY A 205 -3.18 -13.32 -26.01
C GLY A 205 -2.24 -13.33 -24.80
N ARG A 206 -2.40 -14.31 -23.90
CA ARG A 206 -1.39 -14.51 -22.86
C ARG A 206 -0.17 -15.18 -23.50
N PRO A 207 1.03 -14.57 -23.42
CA PRO A 207 2.25 -15.22 -23.89
C PRO A 207 2.48 -16.55 -23.16
N ASP A 208 3.22 -17.45 -23.81
CA ASP A 208 3.70 -18.67 -23.17
C ASP A 208 4.79 -18.28 -22.15
N ASP A 209 4.50 -18.43 -20.87
CA ASP A 209 5.32 -17.87 -19.79
C ASP A 209 5.17 -18.66 -18.49
N VAL A 210 6.21 -18.69 -17.67
CA VAL A 210 6.18 -19.28 -16.32
C VAL A 210 6.69 -18.26 -15.31
N ALA A 211 5.91 -18.02 -14.27
CA ALA A 211 6.28 -17.09 -13.22
C ALA A 211 6.32 -17.78 -11.85
N LEU A 212 7.34 -17.42 -11.08
CA LEU A 212 7.57 -17.92 -9.73
C LEU A 212 7.41 -16.78 -8.71
N SER A 213 6.63 -17.05 -7.67
CA SER A 213 6.54 -16.21 -6.48
C SER A 213 6.80 -17.03 -5.23
N ALA A 214 7.42 -16.41 -4.22
CA ALA A 214 7.81 -17.08 -2.99
C ALA A 214 7.43 -16.25 -1.75
N SER A 215 6.97 -16.92 -0.71
CA SER A 215 6.62 -16.35 0.59
C SER A 215 6.97 -17.32 1.71
N ILE A 216 7.04 -16.84 2.96
CA ILE A 216 7.38 -17.65 4.12
C ILE A 216 6.35 -17.44 5.22
N ASP A 217 5.96 -18.52 5.91
CA ASP A 217 4.97 -18.44 6.98
C ASP A 217 5.53 -17.70 8.21
N ASP A 218 6.71 -18.10 8.71
CA ASP A 218 7.40 -17.44 9.83
C ASP A 218 8.70 -16.76 9.35
N PRO A 219 8.76 -15.42 9.25
CA PRO A 219 9.96 -14.69 8.81
C PRO A 219 11.06 -14.58 9.88
N VAL A 220 10.76 -14.98 11.13
CA VAL A 220 11.71 -15.03 12.25
C VAL A 220 11.61 -16.39 12.92
N VAL A 221 12.70 -17.14 12.96
CA VAL A 221 12.77 -18.46 13.58
C VAL A 221 13.94 -18.55 14.55
N SER A 222 13.87 -19.42 15.55
CA SER A 222 15.03 -19.70 16.39
C SER A 222 16.02 -20.60 15.66
N GLU A 223 17.26 -20.58 16.09
CA GLU A 223 18.30 -21.45 15.54
C GLU A 223 17.89 -22.93 15.58
N GLY A 224 17.88 -23.58 14.42
CA GLY A 224 17.49 -24.99 14.27
C GLY A 224 15.99 -25.27 14.26
N ALA A 225 15.12 -24.26 14.37
CA ALA A 225 13.68 -24.41 14.18
C ALA A 225 13.31 -24.47 12.68
N SER A 226 12.24 -25.17 12.34
CA SER A 226 11.73 -25.28 10.97
C SER A 226 10.61 -24.27 10.70
N THR A 227 10.57 -23.73 9.49
CA THR A 227 9.50 -22.88 8.94
C THR A 227 9.15 -23.37 7.53
N THR A 228 8.01 -22.96 6.98
CA THR A 228 7.55 -23.40 5.66
C THR A 228 7.74 -22.30 4.63
N LEU A 229 8.48 -22.62 3.55
CA LEU A 229 8.58 -21.83 2.34
C LEU A 229 7.42 -22.19 1.41
N ARG A 230 6.63 -21.19 1.03
CA ARG A 230 5.49 -21.32 0.13
C ARG A 230 5.86 -20.75 -1.23
N LEU A 231 5.97 -21.62 -2.23
CA LEU A 231 6.21 -21.25 -3.62
C LEU A 231 4.89 -21.33 -4.39
N ARG A 232 4.54 -20.25 -5.08
CA ARG A 232 3.42 -20.23 -6.02
C ARG A 232 3.96 -20.06 -7.42
N ILE A 233 3.66 -21.05 -8.24
CA ILE A 233 4.07 -21.14 -9.64
C ILE A 233 2.82 -20.93 -10.47
N SER A 234 2.87 -19.97 -11.39
CA SER A 234 1.83 -19.72 -12.39
C SER A 234 2.41 -19.89 -13.77
N GLN A 235 1.60 -20.41 -14.68
CA GLN A 235 2.03 -20.67 -16.05
C GLN A 235 0.92 -20.31 -17.03
N SER A 236 1.33 -19.95 -18.24
CA SER A 236 0.48 -19.82 -19.42
C SER A 236 1.15 -20.58 -20.56
N GLY A 237 0.38 -21.39 -21.31
CA GLY A 237 0.89 -22.11 -22.48
C GLY A 237 1.67 -23.41 -22.20
N PHE A 238 2.04 -23.69 -20.95
CA PHE A 238 2.87 -24.84 -20.55
C PHE A 238 2.11 -25.87 -19.68
N ASP A 239 0.79 -25.97 -19.82
CA ASP A 239 -0.01 -26.92 -19.04
C ASP A 239 0.44 -28.37 -19.28
N GLY A 240 0.70 -29.10 -18.19
CA GLY A 240 1.23 -30.47 -18.25
C GLY A 240 2.73 -30.59 -18.54
N ALA A 241 3.46 -29.50 -18.78
CA ALA A 241 4.91 -29.54 -18.96
C ALA A 241 5.65 -29.91 -17.66
N LEU A 242 6.81 -30.53 -17.77
CA LEU A 242 7.68 -30.83 -16.62
C LEU A 242 8.75 -29.75 -16.47
N ALA A 243 8.74 -29.03 -15.36
CA ALA A 243 9.74 -28.03 -15.02
C ALA A 243 10.53 -28.47 -13.77
N ARG A 244 11.83 -28.22 -13.76
CA ARG A 244 12.67 -28.48 -12.57
C ARG A 244 12.68 -27.25 -11.68
N VAL A 245 12.34 -27.43 -10.42
CA VAL A 245 12.33 -26.38 -9.40
C VAL A 245 13.39 -26.66 -8.36
N THR A 246 14.25 -25.68 -8.15
CA THR A 246 15.36 -25.76 -7.19
C THR A 246 15.24 -24.65 -6.16
N VAL A 247 15.39 -24.98 -4.88
CA VAL A 247 15.52 -24.01 -3.78
C VAL A 247 16.90 -24.15 -3.17
N THR A 248 17.67 -23.08 -3.15
CA THR A 248 19.02 -23.04 -2.55
C THR A 248 19.08 -22.00 -1.44
N ASN A 249 19.97 -22.23 -0.47
CA ASN A 249 20.38 -21.21 0.48
C ASN A 249 21.41 -20.31 -0.22
N ALA A 250 21.03 -19.09 -0.61
CA ALA A 250 21.92 -18.17 -1.29
C ALA A 250 23.01 -17.60 -0.36
N SER A 251 22.80 -17.66 0.97
CA SER A 251 23.81 -17.32 1.97
C SER A 251 24.88 -18.39 2.16
N ASP A 252 24.69 -19.60 1.62
CA ASP A 252 25.71 -20.66 1.54
C ASP A 252 25.75 -21.25 0.11
N PRO A 253 26.52 -20.64 -0.81
CA PRO A 253 26.64 -21.10 -2.18
C PRO A 253 27.23 -22.51 -2.34
N GLY A 254 27.82 -23.08 -1.28
CA GLY A 254 28.33 -24.45 -1.24
C GLY A 254 27.32 -25.50 -0.78
N ALA A 255 26.16 -25.08 -0.26
CA ALA A 255 25.12 -25.98 0.24
C ALA A 255 24.43 -26.76 -0.88
N ALA A 256 24.02 -27.99 -0.57
CA ALA A 256 23.09 -28.74 -1.40
C ALA A 256 21.73 -28.00 -1.47
N PRO A 257 21.00 -28.10 -2.60
CA PRO A 257 19.67 -27.53 -2.69
C PRO A 257 18.76 -28.13 -1.62
N VAL A 258 17.98 -27.27 -0.97
CA VAL A 258 16.98 -27.64 0.05
C VAL A 258 15.81 -28.37 -0.60
N PHE A 259 15.54 -28.06 -1.86
CA PHE A 259 14.55 -28.70 -2.70
C PHE A 259 15.06 -28.75 -4.14
N ASP A 260 14.91 -29.89 -4.81
CA ASP A 260 15.29 -30.09 -6.22
C ASP A 260 14.42 -31.21 -6.79
N GLU A 261 13.28 -30.83 -7.39
CA GLU A 261 12.35 -31.79 -7.97
C GLU A 261 11.81 -31.32 -9.32
N ARG A 262 11.40 -32.29 -10.15
CA ARG A 262 10.62 -32.02 -11.36
C ARG A 262 9.14 -32.05 -11.04
N ILE A 263 8.47 -30.95 -11.33
CA ILE A 263 7.03 -30.80 -11.11
C ILE A 263 6.31 -30.70 -12.46
N THR A 264 5.10 -31.23 -12.52
CA THR A 264 4.16 -30.95 -13.61
C THR A 264 3.52 -29.58 -13.38
N LEU A 265 3.61 -28.72 -14.37
CA LEU A 265 2.99 -27.40 -14.36
C LEU A 265 1.48 -27.51 -14.59
N THR A 266 0.73 -26.68 -13.85
CA THR A 266 -0.72 -26.45 -13.97
C THR A 266 -0.96 -24.94 -13.90
N GLU A 267 -2.13 -24.43 -14.31
CA GLU A 267 -2.42 -22.96 -14.34
C GLU A 267 -1.89 -22.20 -13.12
N SER A 268 -2.13 -22.72 -11.92
CA SER A 268 -1.45 -22.30 -10.71
C SER A 268 -1.18 -23.51 -9.82
N ARG A 269 0.04 -23.59 -9.27
CA ARG A 269 0.46 -24.66 -8.35
C ARG A 269 1.17 -24.05 -7.14
N GLU A 270 0.80 -24.51 -5.95
CA GLU A 270 1.45 -24.14 -4.70
C GLU A 270 2.30 -25.32 -4.20
N LEU A 271 3.53 -25.03 -3.75
CA LEU A 271 4.44 -25.98 -3.12
C LEU A 271 4.80 -25.47 -1.72
N LEU A 272 4.68 -26.35 -0.73
CA LEU A 272 5.05 -26.09 0.65
C LEU A 272 6.33 -26.86 0.98
N ILE A 273 7.43 -26.15 1.19
CA ILE A 273 8.76 -26.71 1.40
C ILE A 273 9.19 -26.39 2.83
N PRO A 274 9.30 -27.39 3.72
CA PRO A 274 9.83 -27.16 5.06
C PRO A 274 11.33 -26.87 4.98
N ILE A 275 11.75 -25.77 5.58
CA ILE A 275 13.15 -25.33 5.66
C ILE A 275 13.57 -25.19 7.12
N THR A 276 14.83 -25.50 7.43
CA THR A 276 15.40 -25.34 8.77
C THR A 276 16.62 -24.41 8.69
N PRO A 277 16.44 -23.10 8.94
CA PRO A 277 17.51 -22.13 8.89
C PRO A 277 18.59 -22.40 9.95
N ARG A 278 19.86 -22.28 9.54
CA ARG A 278 21.04 -22.49 10.41
C ARG A 278 22.01 -21.33 10.28
N SER A 279 22.50 -20.81 11.40
CA SER A 279 23.41 -19.66 11.41
C SER A 279 24.89 -20.02 11.33
N ASP A 280 25.20 -21.28 11.03
CA ASP A 280 26.56 -21.84 10.98
C ASP A 280 27.48 -21.13 9.97
N HIS A 281 26.91 -20.52 8.94
CA HIS A 281 27.61 -19.74 7.91
C HIS A 281 27.33 -18.23 7.98
N ALA A 282 26.57 -17.78 8.99
CA ALA A 282 26.37 -16.36 9.24
C ALA A 282 27.55 -15.78 10.04
N ASP A 283 27.75 -14.47 9.94
CA ASP A 283 28.79 -13.78 10.70
C ASP A 283 28.60 -14.08 12.22
N PRO A 284 29.62 -14.59 12.93
CA PRO A 284 29.51 -14.91 14.35
C PRO A 284 29.17 -13.68 15.21
N ASP A 285 29.48 -12.46 14.76
CA ASP A 285 29.11 -11.22 15.45
C ASP A 285 27.66 -10.75 15.12
N ASP A 286 26.93 -11.46 14.25
CA ASP A 286 25.56 -11.13 13.87
C ASP A 286 24.54 -11.58 14.94
N ALA A 287 23.86 -10.63 15.55
CA ALA A 287 22.85 -10.92 16.57
C ALA A 287 21.55 -11.51 16.00
N LEU A 288 21.26 -11.27 14.72
CA LEU A 288 20.07 -11.77 14.01
C LEU A 288 20.42 -12.14 12.56
N PRO A 289 21.11 -13.28 12.34
CA PRO A 289 21.45 -13.77 11.02
C PRO A 289 20.28 -13.75 10.04
N LEU A 290 20.41 -13.00 8.95
CA LEU A 290 19.47 -13.02 7.84
C LEU A 290 19.93 -14.04 6.79
N ILE A 291 19.13 -15.07 6.55
CA ILE A 291 19.39 -16.10 5.54
C ILE A 291 18.50 -15.89 4.33
N GLU A 292 19.08 -15.90 3.14
CA GLU A 292 18.36 -15.83 1.88
C GLU A 292 18.13 -17.24 1.30
N TYR A 293 16.87 -17.56 1.00
CA TYR A 293 16.53 -18.71 0.19
C TYR A 293 16.11 -18.24 -1.20
N THR A 294 16.75 -18.78 -2.24
CA THR A 294 16.39 -18.51 -3.63
C THR A 294 15.72 -19.74 -4.24
N ALA A 295 14.51 -19.56 -4.73
CA ALA A 295 13.81 -20.53 -5.55
C ALA A 295 13.98 -20.15 -7.03
N ARG A 296 14.22 -21.15 -7.87
CA ARG A 296 14.42 -21.00 -9.32
C ARG A 296 13.74 -22.11 -10.11
N ILE A 297 13.15 -21.76 -11.24
CA ILE A 297 12.64 -22.68 -12.27
C ILE A 297 13.63 -22.68 -13.44
N GLU A 298 13.94 -23.85 -14.00
CA GLU A 298 14.71 -23.95 -15.25
C GLU A 298 13.88 -23.40 -16.42
N PRO A 299 14.40 -22.45 -17.24
CA PRO A 299 13.65 -21.87 -18.36
C PRO A 299 13.13 -22.92 -19.34
N LEU A 300 11.90 -22.72 -19.84
CA LEU A 300 11.28 -23.61 -20.81
C LEU A 300 11.45 -23.11 -22.24
N PRO A 301 11.60 -23.99 -23.25
CA PRO A 301 11.69 -23.56 -24.64
C PRO A 301 10.42 -22.83 -25.09
N GLY A 302 10.55 -21.59 -25.57
CA GLY A 302 9.44 -20.77 -26.04
C GLY A 302 8.87 -19.82 -24.99
N GLU A 303 9.44 -19.80 -23.79
CA GLU A 303 9.11 -18.86 -22.73
C GLU A 303 9.45 -17.42 -23.11
N VAL A 304 8.55 -16.50 -22.79
CA VAL A 304 8.64 -15.11 -23.18
C VAL A 304 9.48 -14.25 -22.23
N ASP A 305 9.52 -14.58 -20.93
CA ASP A 305 10.42 -13.94 -19.97
C ASP A 305 11.06 -14.96 -19.04
N GLU A 306 12.39 -14.99 -18.94
CA GLU A 306 13.09 -15.92 -18.04
C GLU A 306 13.39 -15.29 -16.67
N ARG A 307 13.14 -13.98 -16.49
CA ARG A 307 13.54 -13.21 -15.29
C ARG A 307 12.56 -13.38 -14.13
N ASN A 308 11.33 -13.78 -14.43
CA ASN A 308 10.25 -14.12 -13.49
C ASN A 308 10.33 -15.58 -12.97
N ASN A 309 11.28 -16.39 -13.47
CA ASN A 309 11.55 -17.75 -13.02
C ASN A 309 12.34 -17.86 -11.70
N GLN A 310 12.60 -16.74 -11.02
CA GLN A 310 13.35 -16.72 -9.77
C GLN A 310 12.68 -15.84 -8.72
N ALA A 311 12.57 -16.35 -7.51
CA ALA A 311 12.06 -15.62 -6.36
C ALA A 311 12.91 -15.93 -5.11
N SER A 312 13.26 -14.89 -4.35
CA SER A 312 13.95 -15.05 -3.07
C SER A 312 13.00 -14.85 -1.89
N VAL A 313 13.33 -15.39 -0.73
CA VAL A 313 12.75 -15.02 0.58
C VAL A 313 13.86 -14.89 1.62
N PHE A 314 13.59 -14.19 2.72
CA PHE A 314 14.55 -14.03 3.81
C PHE A 314 13.97 -14.55 5.11
N VAL A 315 14.83 -15.14 5.93
CA VAL A 315 14.48 -15.64 7.27
C VAL A 315 15.49 -15.10 8.27
N ARG A 316 15.01 -14.50 9.35
CA ARG A 316 15.87 -14.07 10.47
C ARG A 316 16.00 -15.20 11.48
N ILE A 317 17.22 -15.46 11.93
CA ILE A 317 17.49 -16.38 13.02
C ILE A 317 17.62 -15.61 14.34
N ALA A 318 16.70 -15.85 15.26
CA ALA A 318 16.82 -15.39 16.64
C ALA A 318 17.79 -16.30 17.40
N ARG A 319 18.92 -15.72 17.85
CA ARG A 319 19.88 -16.37 18.75
C ARG A 319 19.41 -16.14 20.20
N GLY A 320 19.15 -17.23 20.93
CA GLY A 320 18.55 -17.21 22.26
C GLY A 320 17.03 -17.46 22.21
N GLY A 321 16.58 -18.54 22.83
CA GLY A 321 15.16 -18.85 22.95
C GLY A 321 14.39 -17.80 23.75
N ILE A 322 13.07 -17.79 23.62
CA ILE A 322 12.14 -16.98 24.41
C ILE A 322 12.31 -17.33 25.89
N ARG A 323 12.78 -16.39 26.69
CA ARG A 323 13.01 -16.58 28.13
C ARG A 323 11.72 -16.36 28.89
N VAL A 324 11.21 -17.42 29.50
CA VAL A 324 9.94 -17.42 30.24
C VAL A 324 10.20 -17.69 31.71
N LEU A 325 9.76 -16.80 32.60
CA LEU A 325 9.72 -17.01 34.05
C LEU A 325 8.30 -17.39 34.47
N VAL A 326 8.12 -18.53 35.15
CA VAL A 326 6.84 -18.94 35.75
C VAL A 326 6.90 -18.78 37.26
N LEU A 327 5.97 -18.01 37.83
CA LEU A 327 5.79 -17.87 39.28
C LEU A 327 4.47 -18.53 39.71
N GLU A 328 4.53 -19.53 40.58
CA GLU A 328 3.34 -20.27 41.04
C GLU A 328 3.48 -20.68 42.50
N ASN A 329 2.59 -20.23 43.37
CA ASN A 329 2.62 -20.62 44.78
C ASN A 329 1.55 -21.68 45.13
N GLU A 330 0.52 -21.84 44.29
CA GLU A 330 -0.51 -22.86 44.45
C GLU A 330 -0.51 -23.79 43.23
N PRO A 331 0.40 -24.78 43.17
CA PRO A 331 0.56 -25.64 42.00
C PRO A 331 -0.77 -26.25 41.55
N TYR A 332 -1.13 -25.98 40.29
CA TYR A 332 -2.35 -26.50 39.67
C TYR A 332 -2.05 -27.15 38.32
N TRP A 333 -3.03 -27.89 37.80
CA TRP A 333 -2.91 -28.61 36.53
C TRP A 333 -2.65 -27.71 35.33
N ASP A 334 -3.28 -26.53 35.23
CA ASP A 334 -3.04 -25.54 34.16
C ASP A 334 -1.57 -25.12 34.11
N THR A 335 -0.99 -24.73 35.24
CA THR A 335 0.42 -24.33 35.32
C THR A 335 1.36 -25.51 35.03
N THR A 336 1.01 -26.70 35.52
CA THR A 336 1.81 -27.92 35.26
C THR A 336 1.85 -28.27 33.77
N HIS A 337 0.70 -28.23 33.09
CA HIS A 337 0.63 -28.52 31.65
C HIS A 337 1.21 -27.38 30.81
N PHE A 338 1.07 -26.12 31.24
CA PHE A 338 1.76 -24.98 30.63
C PHE A 338 3.28 -25.16 30.66
N ILE A 339 3.86 -25.46 31.83
CA ILE A 339 5.28 -25.80 31.99
C ILE A 339 5.67 -26.95 31.08
N GLY A 340 4.84 -28.00 31.00
CA GLY A 340 5.08 -29.14 30.09
C GLY A 340 5.12 -28.75 28.62
N ALA A 341 4.19 -27.90 28.16
CA ALA A 341 4.15 -27.40 26.79
C ALA A 341 5.36 -26.51 26.46
N MET A 342 5.74 -25.61 27.37
CA MET A 342 6.93 -24.75 27.22
C MET A 342 8.22 -25.56 27.17
N ARG A 343 8.37 -26.57 28.03
CA ARG A 343 9.54 -27.47 28.02
C ARG A 343 9.67 -28.30 26.74
N ALA A 344 8.56 -28.53 26.04
CA ALA A 344 8.55 -29.28 24.79
C ALA A 344 8.82 -28.38 23.57
N ASP A 345 8.74 -27.05 23.72
CA ASP A 345 9.01 -26.10 22.66
C ASP A 345 10.53 -25.81 22.61
N PRO A 346 11.22 -26.10 21.49
CA PRO A 346 12.66 -25.89 21.37
C PRO A 346 13.04 -24.41 21.38
N GLN A 347 12.07 -23.49 21.24
CA GLN A 347 12.34 -22.06 21.23
C GLN A 347 12.26 -21.44 22.62
N VAL A 348 11.95 -22.18 23.69
CA VAL A 348 11.68 -21.60 25.02
C VAL A 348 12.78 -21.97 26.03
N ASP A 349 13.37 -20.95 26.66
CA ASP A 349 14.20 -21.09 27.87
C ASP A 349 13.33 -20.81 29.10
N LEU A 350 12.95 -21.88 29.80
CA LEU A 350 11.97 -21.81 30.87
C LEU A 350 12.64 -21.81 32.25
N THR A 351 12.42 -20.75 33.02
CA THR A 351 12.69 -20.73 34.46
C THR A 351 11.37 -20.86 35.22
N THR A 352 11.30 -21.74 36.19
CA THR A 352 10.12 -21.95 37.04
C THR A 352 10.47 -21.71 38.49
N VAL A 353 9.62 -20.98 39.21
CA VAL A 353 9.68 -20.78 40.67
C VAL A 353 8.35 -21.24 41.24
N ILE A 354 8.40 -22.37 41.95
CA ILE A 354 7.21 -23.04 42.47
C ILE A 354 7.25 -23.07 43.99
N GLY A 355 6.23 -22.53 44.65
CA GLY A 355 6.06 -22.59 46.09
C GLY A 355 5.73 -24.01 46.56
N LEU A 356 6.49 -24.51 47.53
CA LEU A 356 6.28 -25.81 48.18
C LEU A 356 6.01 -25.57 49.68
N GLY A 357 4.86 -24.99 50.00
CA GLY A 357 4.49 -24.58 51.36
C GLY A 357 5.11 -23.23 51.77
N ALA A 358 4.94 -22.86 53.05
CA ALA A 358 5.15 -21.48 53.54
C ALA A 358 6.59 -20.95 53.41
N ALA A 359 7.61 -21.81 53.44
CA ALA A 359 9.02 -21.39 53.47
C ALA A 359 9.90 -22.10 52.43
N ARG A 360 9.31 -22.99 51.62
CA ARG A 360 10.06 -23.77 50.62
C ARG A 360 9.66 -23.35 49.23
N GLU A 361 10.62 -23.26 48.33
CA GLU A 361 10.42 -23.02 46.91
C GLU A 361 11.31 -23.96 46.11
N ARG A 362 10.87 -24.30 44.91
CA ARG A 362 11.63 -25.07 43.94
C ARG A 362 11.87 -24.20 42.73
N ILE A 363 13.13 -23.98 42.42
CA ILE A 363 13.55 -23.24 41.23
C ILE A 363 14.17 -24.23 40.25
N ALA A 364 13.71 -24.21 39.01
CA ALA A 364 14.24 -25.08 37.96
C ALA A 364 14.33 -24.31 36.65
N ARG A 365 15.49 -24.39 35.99
CA ARG A 365 15.71 -23.85 34.65
C ARG A 365 15.80 -24.98 33.62
N TYR A 366 15.16 -24.78 32.48
CA TYR A 366 15.09 -25.68 31.35
C TYR A 366 15.53 -24.92 30.10
N ALA A 367 16.80 -25.03 29.74
CA ALA A 367 17.37 -24.36 28.57
C ALA A 367 17.15 -25.19 27.28
N PRO A 368 16.95 -24.54 26.11
CA PRO A 368 16.74 -25.20 24.81
C PRO A 368 17.82 -26.22 24.41
N GLU A 369 19.07 -25.90 24.74
CA GLU A 369 20.25 -26.68 24.33
C GLU A 369 20.45 -27.97 25.15
N HIS A 370 19.70 -28.12 26.26
CA HIS A 370 19.82 -29.25 27.18
C HIS A 370 18.63 -30.19 27.03
N LEU A 371 18.67 -31.02 25.98
CA LEU A 371 17.88 -32.24 25.91
C LEU A 371 18.18 -33.09 27.17
N ARG A 372 17.28 -33.04 28.16
CA ARG A 372 17.06 -34.02 29.26
C ARG A 372 17.55 -33.71 30.69
N GLY A 373 17.74 -32.46 31.09
CA GLY A 373 17.98 -32.17 32.52
C GLY A 373 17.58 -30.76 32.95
N ALA A 374 16.83 -30.65 34.05
CA ALA A 374 16.77 -29.38 34.77
C ALA A 374 18.14 -29.13 35.39
N VAL A 375 18.71 -27.95 35.17
CA VAL A 375 19.88 -27.51 35.96
C VAL A 375 19.31 -26.85 37.21
N GLU A 376 19.68 -27.34 38.40
CA GLU A 376 19.37 -26.64 39.66
C GLU A 376 20.28 -25.41 39.77
N THR A 377 19.69 -24.21 39.73
CA THR A 377 20.28 -22.90 40.06
C THR A 377 19.16 -21.85 39.93
N PRO A 378 18.98 -20.82 40.81
CA PRO A 378 19.76 -20.28 41.95
C PRO A 378 19.11 -20.57 43.33
N THR A 379 19.64 -19.98 44.43
CA THR A 379 19.15 -20.12 45.83
C THR A 379 17.83 -19.38 46.11
N SER A 380 17.44 -18.43 45.24
CA SER A 380 16.27 -17.55 45.41
C SER A 380 15.65 -17.17 44.06
N ALA A 381 14.38 -16.77 44.08
CA ALA A 381 13.64 -16.31 42.90
C ALA A 381 14.34 -15.11 42.21
N PRO A 382 14.49 -15.11 40.87
CA PRO A 382 15.22 -14.07 40.13
C PRO A 382 14.36 -12.80 39.95
N LEU A 383 14.26 -12.03 41.03
CA LEU A 383 13.35 -10.87 41.13
C LEU A 383 14.09 -9.54 41.20
N ASP A 384 15.42 -9.54 41.25
CA ASP A 384 16.21 -8.31 41.19
C ASP A 384 16.03 -7.64 39.82
N GLU A 385 16.16 -6.31 39.75
CA GLU A 385 15.92 -5.55 38.51
C GLU A 385 16.67 -6.13 37.32
N ARG A 386 17.95 -6.48 37.47
CA ARG A 386 18.76 -7.05 36.37
C ARG A 386 18.28 -8.44 35.96
N GLU A 387 17.88 -9.28 36.91
CA GLU A 387 17.50 -10.67 36.67
C GLU A 387 16.08 -10.78 36.11
N LEU A 388 15.11 -10.07 36.71
CA LEU A 388 13.72 -10.04 36.25
C LEU A 388 13.63 -9.53 34.81
N PHE A 389 14.44 -8.52 34.52
CA PHE A 389 14.53 -7.92 33.21
C PHE A 389 15.16 -8.87 32.20
N ASP A 390 15.99 -9.82 32.60
CA ASP A 390 16.52 -10.81 31.68
C ASP A 390 15.44 -11.75 31.09
N PHE A 391 14.20 -11.70 31.55
CA PHE A 391 13.10 -12.46 30.94
C PHE A 391 12.39 -11.67 29.83
N ASP A 392 11.75 -12.40 28.91
CA ASP A 392 10.91 -11.80 27.87
C ASP A 392 9.42 -11.91 28.26
N ILE A 393 9.07 -13.03 28.92
CA ILE A 393 7.72 -13.28 29.45
C ILE A 393 7.79 -13.67 30.92
N ILE A 394 6.87 -13.10 31.72
CA ILE A 394 6.60 -13.52 33.09
C ILE A 394 5.18 -14.08 33.17
N ALA A 395 5.07 -15.38 33.39
CA ALA A 395 3.80 -16.10 33.55
C ALA A 395 3.46 -16.26 35.04
N LEU A 396 2.29 -15.77 35.42
CA LEU A 396 1.80 -15.73 36.79
C LEU A 396 0.71 -16.78 36.97
N GLY A 397 0.96 -17.70 37.90
CA GLY A 397 -0.01 -18.61 38.48
C GLY A 397 -0.85 -17.94 39.57
N ARG A 398 -1.07 -18.62 40.69
CA ARG A 398 -1.83 -18.08 41.83
C ARG A 398 -0.96 -17.98 43.10
N GLY A 399 -1.27 -17.03 43.96
CA GLY A 399 -0.56 -16.78 45.22
C GLY A 399 0.80 -16.10 45.05
N VAL A 400 0.99 -15.35 43.95
CA VAL A 400 2.29 -14.74 43.61
C VAL A 400 2.63 -13.51 44.45
N GLU A 401 1.69 -12.99 45.25
CA GLU A 401 1.93 -11.94 46.26
C GLU A 401 3.05 -12.30 47.24
N ARG A 402 3.35 -13.60 47.38
CA ARG A 402 4.53 -14.12 48.09
C ARG A 402 5.85 -13.51 47.59
N TRP A 403 5.99 -13.30 46.29
CA TRP A 403 7.21 -12.80 45.65
C TRP A 403 7.05 -11.36 45.14
N LEU A 404 5.87 -11.04 44.62
CA LEU A 404 5.56 -9.76 43.98
C LEU A 404 4.87 -8.82 44.96
N HIS A 405 5.59 -8.37 46.00
CA HIS A 405 5.12 -7.35 46.94
C HIS A 405 6.14 -6.22 47.05
N GLY A 406 5.68 -5.04 47.52
CA GLY A 406 6.53 -3.86 47.67
C GLY A 406 7.19 -3.45 46.34
N GLU A 407 8.51 -3.31 46.35
CA GLU A 407 9.31 -2.89 45.19
C GLU A 407 9.23 -3.86 44.00
N HIS A 408 9.16 -5.18 44.25
CA HIS A 408 9.09 -6.17 43.18
C HIS A 408 7.79 -6.10 42.36
N ALA A 409 6.68 -5.67 42.98
CA ALA A 409 5.43 -5.45 42.26
C ALA A 409 5.58 -4.28 41.27
N GLU A 410 6.19 -3.17 41.70
CA GLU A 410 6.46 -2.02 40.84
C GLU A 410 7.47 -2.37 39.75
N LEU A 411 8.47 -3.19 40.07
CA LEU A 411 9.44 -3.67 39.10
C LEU A 411 8.78 -4.51 37.99
N LEU A 412 7.79 -5.35 38.32
CA LEU A 412 6.98 -6.05 37.31
C LEU A 412 6.18 -5.08 36.43
N ARG A 413 5.61 -4.02 37.03
CA ARG A 413 4.91 -2.98 36.27
C ARG A 413 5.86 -2.26 35.30
N ARG A 414 7.06 -1.88 35.76
CA ARG A 414 8.12 -1.28 34.92
C ARG A 414 8.60 -2.24 33.83
N PHE A 415 8.73 -3.53 34.15
CA PHE A 415 9.05 -4.57 33.18
C PHE A 415 8.07 -4.58 32.00
N VAL A 416 6.77 -4.45 32.25
CA VAL A 416 5.78 -4.42 31.17
C VAL A 416 5.75 -3.06 30.47
N ILE A 417 5.55 -1.98 31.24
CA ILE A 417 5.27 -0.65 30.69
C ILE A 417 6.51 -0.04 30.03
N GLU A 418 7.68 -0.15 30.66
CA GLU A 418 8.89 0.56 30.25
C GLU A 418 9.85 -0.32 29.43
N ARG A 419 10.00 -1.60 29.78
CA ARG A 419 10.93 -2.54 29.09
C ARG A 419 10.32 -3.18 27.84
N GLY A 420 9.00 -3.25 27.77
CA GLY A 420 8.27 -3.96 26.73
C GLY A 420 8.16 -5.48 26.96
N GLY A 421 8.44 -5.95 28.18
CA GLY A 421 8.26 -7.34 28.55
C GLY A 421 6.78 -7.75 28.56
N SER A 422 6.53 -9.05 28.45
CA SER A 422 5.16 -9.57 28.40
C SER A 422 4.76 -10.29 29.67
N VAL A 423 3.50 -10.16 30.08
CA VAL A 423 2.95 -10.87 31.24
C VAL A 423 1.81 -11.79 30.82
N ILE A 424 1.78 -12.99 31.38
CA ILE A 424 0.68 -13.94 31.20
C ILE A 424 0.03 -14.21 32.56
N PHE A 425 -1.27 -13.99 32.69
CA PHE A 425 -2.06 -14.52 33.82
C PHE A 425 -2.63 -15.87 33.41
N LEU A 426 -2.12 -16.95 34.00
CA LEU A 426 -2.41 -18.32 33.54
C LEU A 426 -3.81 -18.82 33.90
N ARG A 427 -4.41 -18.29 34.97
CA ARG A 427 -5.63 -18.85 35.58
C ARG A 427 -6.44 -17.83 36.41
N GLY A 428 -6.74 -16.70 35.78
CA GLY A 428 -7.43 -15.58 36.42
C GLY A 428 -6.54 -14.72 37.30
N ALA A 429 -7.13 -14.12 38.33
CA ALA A 429 -6.41 -13.21 39.23
C ALA A 429 -5.25 -13.94 39.93
N PRO A 430 -4.02 -13.41 39.89
CA PRO A 430 -2.85 -14.11 40.40
C PRO A 430 -2.73 -14.03 41.93
N THR A 431 -3.56 -13.19 42.56
CA THR A 431 -3.64 -13.00 44.02
C THR A 431 -4.82 -13.75 44.63
N ARG A 432 -4.67 -14.27 45.84
CA ARG A 432 -5.73 -15.03 46.52
C ARG A 432 -6.22 -14.41 47.81
N ALA A 433 -5.35 -13.74 48.55
CA ALA A 433 -5.64 -13.33 49.92
C ALA A 433 -6.41 -11.99 50.03
N GLN A 434 -7.24 -11.87 51.06
CA GLN A 434 -7.56 -10.58 51.68
C GLN A 434 -6.36 -10.18 52.57
N SER A 435 -5.20 -9.96 51.96
CA SER A 435 -4.02 -9.42 52.64
C SER A 435 -3.68 -8.05 52.07
N ASP A 436 -2.98 -7.22 52.86
CA ASP A 436 -2.58 -5.89 52.43
C ASP A 436 -1.61 -5.98 51.23
N GLU A 437 -0.75 -7.01 51.20
CA GLU A 437 0.16 -7.29 50.08
C GLU A 437 -0.60 -7.65 48.81
N ALA A 438 -1.61 -8.53 48.91
CA ALA A 438 -2.45 -8.91 47.79
C ALA A 438 -3.26 -7.72 47.25
N ALA A 439 -3.80 -6.89 48.14
CA ALA A 439 -4.50 -5.66 47.75
C ALA A 439 -3.56 -4.63 47.09
N SER A 440 -2.31 -4.55 47.56
CA SER A 440 -1.29 -3.70 46.95
C SER A 440 -0.87 -4.22 45.57
N LEU A 441 -0.63 -5.51 45.43
CA LEU A 441 -0.29 -6.11 44.14
C LEU A 441 -1.45 -5.96 43.14
N ARG A 442 -2.71 -6.17 43.56
CA ARG A 442 -3.89 -5.94 42.69
C ARG A 442 -3.93 -4.52 42.13
N ARG A 443 -3.62 -3.50 42.95
CA ARG A 443 -3.55 -2.10 42.51
C ARG A 443 -2.47 -1.87 41.45
N VAL A 444 -1.29 -2.47 41.62
CA VAL A 444 -0.20 -2.37 40.64
C VAL A 444 -0.53 -3.13 39.35
N LEU A 445 -1.10 -4.33 39.47
CA LEU A 445 -1.50 -5.16 38.33
C LEU A 445 -2.67 -4.56 37.54
N ALA A 446 -3.50 -3.71 38.16
CA ALA A 446 -4.61 -3.05 37.47
C ALA A 446 -4.15 -2.20 36.27
N ASP A 447 -2.94 -1.62 36.34
CA ASP A 447 -2.37 -0.85 35.24
C ASP A 447 -2.05 -1.70 34.01
N ILE A 448 -1.62 -2.95 34.23
CA ILE A 448 -1.14 -3.86 33.18
C ILE A 448 -2.13 -4.98 32.82
N SER A 449 -3.18 -5.19 33.62
CA SER A 449 -4.20 -6.23 33.38
C SER A 449 -5.18 -5.82 32.27
N PRO A 450 -5.58 -6.75 31.36
CA PRO A 450 -6.62 -6.51 30.36
C PRO A 450 -8.04 -6.42 30.97
N VAL A 451 -8.23 -6.90 32.19
CA VAL A 451 -9.53 -6.93 32.88
C VAL A 451 -9.44 -6.37 34.29
N GLU A 452 -10.57 -5.91 34.80
CA GLU A 452 -10.73 -5.67 36.23
C GLU A 452 -11.21 -6.94 36.91
N TRP A 453 -10.41 -7.41 37.87
CA TRP A 453 -10.62 -8.67 38.56
C TRP A 453 -11.87 -8.58 39.44
N GLY A 454 -12.83 -9.48 39.21
CA GLY A 454 -13.96 -9.66 40.09
C GLY A 454 -13.72 -10.76 41.12
N ASP A 455 -14.58 -10.82 42.12
CA ASP A 455 -14.58 -11.90 43.10
C ASP A 455 -15.53 -13.02 42.67
N GLY A 456 -15.05 -14.26 42.79
CA GLY A 456 -15.84 -15.47 42.55
C GLY A 456 -15.50 -16.20 41.24
N VAL A 457 -16.26 -17.26 41.00
CA VAL A 457 -16.04 -18.22 39.92
C VAL A 457 -17.37 -18.49 39.21
N LEU A 458 -17.30 -18.75 37.91
CA LEU A 458 -18.39 -19.22 37.06
C LEU A 458 -18.22 -20.73 36.87
N ASP A 459 -19.26 -21.51 37.15
CA ASP A 459 -19.21 -22.96 36.99
C ASP A 459 -19.54 -23.36 35.54
N ASP A 460 -19.01 -24.51 35.10
CA ASP A 460 -19.32 -25.16 33.81
C ASP A 460 -19.29 -24.23 32.57
N VAL A 461 -18.14 -23.61 32.36
CA VAL A 461 -17.93 -22.63 31.29
C VAL A 461 -17.44 -23.31 30.01
N ARG A 462 -18.13 -23.08 28.88
CA ARG A 462 -17.58 -23.37 27.54
C ARG A 462 -16.90 -22.14 26.96
N LEU A 463 -16.01 -22.35 25.99
CA LEU A 463 -15.34 -21.25 25.29
C LEU A 463 -16.05 -20.97 23.96
N GLY A 464 -16.25 -19.70 23.64
CA GLY A 464 -16.71 -19.25 22.33
C GLY A 464 -15.68 -18.31 21.69
N ALA A 465 -15.55 -18.34 20.36
CA ALA A 465 -14.67 -17.41 19.65
C ALA A 465 -15.26 -15.99 19.61
N SER A 466 -14.39 -14.98 19.66
CA SER A 466 -14.75 -13.59 19.35
C SER A 466 -14.19 -13.23 17.96
N PRO A 467 -15.03 -13.14 16.92
CA PRO A 467 -14.54 -12.94 15.55
C PRO A 467 -13.77 -11.63 15.37
N GLY A 468 -12.58 -11.70 14.76
CA GLY A 468 -11.80 -10.52 14.36
C GLY A 468 -10.96 -9.85 15.46
N GLU A 469 -10.98 -10.35 16.69
CA GLU A 469 -10.20 -9.79 17.81
C GLU A 469 -8.91 -10.57 18.13
N ALA A 470 -8.79 -11.80 17.63
CA ALA A 470 -7.55 -12.56 17.71
C ALA A 470 -6.59 -12.17 16.56
N PRO A 471 -5.27 -12.15 16.82
CA PRO A 471 -4.27 -11.99 15.76
C PRO A 471 -4.46 -13.02 14.63
N PRO A 472 -4.25 -12.64 13.36
CA PRO A 472 -4.34 -13.56 12.23
C PRO A 472 -3.47 -14.80 12.45
N GLY A 473 -3.99 -15.99 12.14
CA GLY A 473 -3.25 -17.25 12.31
C GLY A 473 -3.16 -17.78 13.75
N LEU A 474 -3.49 -16.98 14.77
CA LEU A 474 -3.32 -17.40 16.17
C LEU A 474 -4.26 -18.55 16.54
N LEU A 475 -5.56 -18.35 16.29
CA LEU A 475 -6.63 -19.32 16.49
C LEU A 475 -7.01 -20.07 15.21
N ASP A 476 -6.19 -19.93 14.18
CA ASP A 476 -6.38 -20.62 12.91
C ASP A 476 -5.80 -22.03 13.01
N PHE A 477 -6.71 -22.99 13.12
CA PHE A 477 -6.38 -24.40 13.10
C PHE A 477 -6.89 -25.04 11.83
N ASP A 478 -6.81 -24.40 10.66
CA ASP A 478 -7.39 -24.83 9.37
C ASP A 478 -7.21 -26.34 9.05
N ALA A 479 -6.06 -26.93 9.40
CA ALA A 479 -5.82 -28.37 9.26
C ALA A 479 -6.74 -29.28 10.12
N LEU A 480 -7.39 -28.69 11.12
CA LEU A 480 -8.30 -29.28 12.11
C LEU A 480 -9.73 -28.71 12.00
N GLY A 481 -9.96 -27.73 11.12
CA GLY A 481 -11.27 -27.11 10.86
C GLY A 481 -11.47 -25.74 11.53
N PRO A 482 -12.65 -25.10 11.32
CA PRO A 482 -12.97 -23.79 11.88
C PRO A 482 -12.92 -23.77 13.41
N ILE A 483 -12.51 -22.63 13.99
CA ILE A 483 -12.36 -22.47 15.44
C ILE A 483 -13.68 -22.68 16.18
N GLU A 484 -14.82 -22.27 15.60
CA GLU A 484 -16.14 -22.43 16.20
C GLU A 484 -16.48 -23.91 16.43
N THR A 485 -16.31 -24.74 15.40
CA THR A 485 -16.53 -26.20 15.48
C THR A 485 -15.56 -26.83 16.48
N LEU A 486 -14.29 -26.41 16.44
CA LEU A 486 -13.26 -26.94 17.33
C LEU A 486 -13.61 -26.69 18.81
N LEU A 487 -14.06 -25.48 19.15
CA LEU A 487 -14.44 -25.12 20.53
C LEU A 487 -15.71 -25.83 21.01
N GLU A 488 -16.61 -26.23 20.12
CA GLU A 488 -17.79 -27.04 20.45
C GLU A 488 -17.43 -28.48 20.82
N ASP A 489 -16.46 -29.07 20.12
CA ASP A 489 -15.99 -30.44 20.32
C ASP A 489 -15.03 -30.57 21.52
N LEU A 490 -14.25 -29.53 21.80
CA LEU A 490 -13.28 -29.55 22.90
C LEU A 490 -13.96 -29.58 24.28
N PRO A 491 -13.33 -30.22 25.28
CA PRO A 491 -13.84 -30.18 26.66
C PRO A 491 -13.95 -28.74 27.18
N GLY A 492 -15.07 -28.43 27.82
CA GLY A 492 -15.28 -27.18 28.54
C GLY A 492 -14.32 -26.98 29.72
N MET A 493 -14.33 -25.79 30.28
CA MET A 493 -13.52 -25.39 31.42
C MET A 493 -14.13 -25.93 32.72
N ILE A 494 -13.30 -26.11 33.75
CA ILE A 494 -13.77 -26.49 35.09
C ILE A 494 -14.48 -25.30 35.72
N ALA A 495 -13.94 -24.11 35.49
CA ALA A 495 -14.41 -22.88 36.08
C ALA A 495 -13.96 -21.67 35.24
N GLY A 496 -14.71 -20.59 35.29
CA GLY A 496 -14.37 -19.28 34.74
C GLY A 496 -14.13 -18.27 35.86
N SER A 497 -13.18 -17.36 35.69
CA SER A 497 -12.96 -16.25 36.62
C SER A 497 -14.02 -15.19 36.37
N ARG A 498 -14.70 -14.73 37.43
CA ARG A 498 -15.57 -13.57 37.33
C ARG A 498 -14.71 -12.32 37.19
N ILE A 499 -15.08 -11.46 36.25
CA ILE A 499 -14.46 -10.14 36.04
C ILE A 499 -15.51 -9.06 36.32
N GLU A 500 -15.07 -7.91 36.83
CA GLU A 500 -15.96 -6.75 37.01
C GLU A 500 -16.26 -6.10 35.66
N ARG A 501 -15.21 -5.93 34.83
CA ARG A 501 -15.33 -5.44 33.46
C ARG A 501 -14.09 -5.75 32.63
N GLU A 502 -14.28 -5.74 31.32
CA GLU A 502 -13.23 -5.66 30.32
C GLU A 502 -12.72 -4.22 30.23
N ARG A 503 -11.40 -4.02 30.09
CA ARG A 503 -10.88 -2.66 29.86
C ARG A 503 -11.11 -2.26 28.41
N SER A 504 -11.28 -0.95 28.17
CA SER A 504 -11.58 -0.41 26.84
C SER A 504 -10.53 -0.70 25.76
N MET A 505 -9.30 -1.03 26.17
CA MET A 505 -8.18 -1.38 25.26
C MET A 505 -7.90 -2.88 25.23
N ALA A 506 -8.72 -3.69 25.91
CA ALA A 506 -8.58 -5.13 25.86
C ALA A 506 -9.27 -5.67 24.61
N ALA A 507 -8.61 -6.60 23.93
CA ALA A 507 -9.22 -7.39 22.88
C ALA A 507 -9.34 -8.84 23.34
N VAL A 508 -10.53 -9.39 23.18
CA VAL A 508 -10.99 -10.65 23.75
C VAL A 508 -10.93 -11.70 22.65
N TRP A 509 -10.05 -12.69 22.79
CA TRP A 509 -9.90 -13.77 21.83
C TRP A 509 -11.01 -14.81 21.98
N LEU A 510 -11.28 -15.20 23.23
CA LEU A 510 -12.26 -16.21 23.59
C LEU A 510 -13.17 -15.66 24.69
N ARG A 511 -14.45 -16.04 24.65
CA ARG A 511 -15.52 -15.64 25.57
C ARG A 511 -15.97 -16.84 26.42
N GLN A 512 -16.32 -16.59 27.66
CA GLN A 512 -16.86 -17.57 28.61
C GLN A 512 -18.37 -17.71 28.39
N ARG A 513 -18.83 -18.88 27.93
CA ARG A 513 -20.25 -19.21 27.81
C ARG A 513 -20.68 -20.12 28.97
N PRO A 514 -21.18 -19.56 30.08
CA PRO A 514 -21.78 -20.35 31.15
C PRO A 514 -23.11 -20.96 30.69
N GLU A 515 -23.44 -22.13 31.23
CA GLU A 515 -24.67 -22.85 30.90
C GLU A 515 -25.92 -22.07 31.35
N GLY A 516 -26.83 -21.77 30.42
CA GLY A 516 -28.10 -21.04 30.71
C GLY A 516 -28.06 -19.52 30.57
N ALA A 517 -26.94 -18.93 30.12
CA ALA A 517 -26.90 -17.51 29.78
C ALA A 517 -27.63 -17.22 28.44
N ASN A 518 -28.53 -16.23 28.45
CA ASN A 518 -29.12 -15.70 27.21
C ASN A 518 -28.14 -14.70 26.57
N ASP A 519 -27.73 -14.94 25.32
CA ASP A 519 -26.84 -14.07 24.53
C ASP A 519 -27.35 -12.62 24.35
N ALA A 520 -28.60 -12.33 24.76
CA ALA A 520 -29.30 -11.07 24.50
C ALA A 520 -29.21 -10.02 25.62
N GLU A 521 -28.86 -10.38 26.87
CA GLU A 521 -28.90 -9.45 28.01
C GLU A 521 -27.53 -9.07 28.58
N ASP A 522 -26.49 -9.88 28.41
CA ASP A 522 -25.11 -9.53 28.79
C ASP A 522 -24.09 -10.15 27.81
N PRO A 523 -23.10 -9.38 27.30
CA PRO A 523 -22.01 -9.97 26.54
C PRO A 523 -21.24 -10.95 27.42
N ALA A 524 -21.08 -12.18 26.92
CA ALA A 524 -20.28 -13.22 27.58
C ALA A 524 -18.91 -12.66 28.04
N PRO A 525 -18.51 -12.85 29.31
CA PRO A 525 -17.27 -12.27 29.82
C PRO A 525 -16.05 -12.88 29.13
N ALA A 526 -14.95 -12.14 29.06
CA ALA A 526 -13.71 -12.64 28.48
C ALA A 526 -13.19 -13.94 29.13
N ALA A 527 -12.84 -14.93 28.32
CA ALA A 527 -12.12 -16.15 28.71
C ALA A 527 -10.63 -16.04 28.43
N VAL A 528 -10.27 -15.46 27.29
CA VAL A 528 -8.89 -15.14 26.94
C VAL A 528 -8.89 -13.73 26.40
N ALA A 529 -8.17 -12.82 27.07
CA ALA A 529 -8.10 -11.41 26.69
C ALA A 529 -6.66 -10.94 26.71
N HIS A 530 -6.33 -10.03 25.80
CA HIS A 530 -5.04 -9.38 25.78
C HIS A 530 -5.19 -7.86 25.78
N MET A 531 -4.12 -7.18 26.17
CA MET A 531 -4.03 -5.72 26.13
C MET A 531 -2.57 -5.32 25.91
N GLN A 532 -2.35 -4.24 25.15
CA GLN A 532 -1.06 -3.56 25.11
C GLN A 532 -0.94 -2.67 26.36
N ALA A 533 0.08 -2.94 27.19
CA ALA A 533 0.32 -2.20 28.42
C ALA A 533 1.67 -1.48 28.32
N GLY A 534 1.63 -0.18 28.04
CA GLY A 534 2.84 0.58 27.68
C GLY A 534 3.49 -0.02 26.44
N ARG A 535 4.77 -0.38 26.54
CA ARG A 535 5.54 -1.00 25.43
C ARG A 535 5.39 -2.51 25.36
N GLY A 536 4.82 -3.13 26.40
CA GLY A 536 4.67 -4.58 26.54
C GLY A 536 3.26 -5.06 26.24
N ARG A 537 3.09 -6.39 26.29
CA ARG A 537 1.80 -7.04 26.09
C ARG A 537 1.42 -7.85 27.31
N THR A 538 0.12 -7.91 27.58
CA THR A 538 -0.39 -8.75 28.65
C THR A 538 -1.50 -9.63 28.12
N LEU A 539 -1.44 -10.92 28.48
CA LEU A 539 -2.43 -11.94 28.13
C LEU A 539 -3.03 -12.51 29.42
N ALA A 540 -4.34 -12.57 29.51
CA ALA A 540 -5.04 -13.19 30.62
C ALA A 540 -5.86 -14.38 30.11
N VAL A 541 -5.56 -15.57 30.63
CA VAL A 541 -6.44 -16.74 30.58
C VAL A 541 -7.27 -16.71 31.86
N LEU A 542 -8.55 -16.45 31.69
CA LEU A 542 -9.52 -16.18 32.76
C LEU A 542 -10.32 -17.43 33.11
N THR A 543 -9.80 -18.62 32.80
CA THR A 543 -10.47 -19.89 33.07
C THR A 543 -9.55 -20.88 33.77
N ASP A 544 -10.14 -21.75 34.57
CA ASP A 544 -9.51 -22.92 35.17
C ASP A 544 -9.92 -24.15 34.35
N GLY A 545 -8.96 -25.01 33.98
CA GLY A 545 -9.26 -26.25 33.25
C GLY A 545 -8.84 -26.29 31.79
N LEU A 546 -8.13 -25.27 31.29
CA LEU A 546 -7.57 -25.28 29.92
C LEU A 546 -6.62 -26.47 29.71
N TRP A 547 -5.96 -26.95 30.77
CA TRP A 547 -5.14 -28.17 30.74
C TRP A 547 -5.85 -29.41 30.16
N ARG A 548 -7.18 -29.47 30.23
CA ARG A 548 -7.98 -30.58 29.67
C ARG A 548 -7.73 -30.74 28.17
N TRP A 549 -7.40 -29.67 27.47
CA TRP A 549 -7.05 -29.72 26.04
C TRP A 549 -5.70 -30.41 25.77
N SER A 550 -4.83 -30.52 26.78
CA SER A 550 -3.61 -31.31 26.69
C SER A 550 -3.87 -32.81 26.92
N PHE A 551 -5.05 -33.18 27.43
CA PHE A 551 -5.41 -34.55 27.79
C PHE A 551 -6.78 -34.92 27.23
N LEU A 552 -6.82 -35.05 25.90
CA LEU A 552 -8.06 -35.34 25.18
C LEU A 552 -8.41 -36.83 25.16
N PRO A 553 -9.72 -37.18 25.22
CA PRO A 553 -10.19 -38.54 25.02
C PRO A 553 -9.78 -39.12 23.65
N THR A 554 -9.78 -40.45 23.53
CA THR A 554 -9.36 -41.16 22.30
C THR A 554 -10.09 -40.71 21.03
N HIS A 555 -11.36 -40.29 21.14
CA HIS A 555 -12.17 -39.83 20.01
C HIS A 555 -11.84 -38.39 19.54
N LEU A 556 -11.08 -37.62 20.32
CA LEU A 556 -10.64 -36.25 19.99
C LEU A 556 -9.11 -36.17 19.77
N ARG A 557 -8.47 -37.30 19.41
CA ARG A 557 -7.01 -37.36 19.24
C ARG A 557 -6.48 -36.43 18.16
N ASP A 558 -7.27 -36.18 17.13
CA ASP A 558 -6.89 -35.28 16.03
C ASP A 558 -6.65 -33.84 16.54
N TYR A 559 -7.31 -33.45 17.64
CA TYR A 559 -7.16 -32.16 18.30
C TYR A 559 -6.06 -32.12 19.38
N SER A 560 -5.27 -33.18 19.55
CA SER A 560 -4.25 -33.27 20.61
C SER A 560 -3.12 -32.24 20.50
N SER A 561 -2.94 -31.63 19.32
CA SER A 561 -1.97 -30.56 19.10
C SER A 561 -2.46 -29.17 19.55
N VAL A 562 -3.78 -28.97 19.70
CA VAL A 562 -4.40 -27.65 19.93
C VAL A 562 -3.81 -26.93 21.13
N TYR A 563 -3.67 -27.62 22.27
CA TYR A 563 -3.11 -27.00 23.47
C TYR A 563 -1.67 -26.49 23.27
N ARG A 564 -0.83 -27.28 22.59
CA ARG A 564 0.56 -26.88 22.30
C ARG A 564 0.63 -25.75 21.28
N LEU A 565 -0.19 -25.81 20.24
CA LEU A 565 -0.26 -24.76 19.22
C LEU A 565 -0.76 -23.45 19.82
N PHE A 566 -1.81 -23.48 20.64
CA PHE A 566 -2.34 -22.32 21.34
C PHE A 566 -1.26 -21.61 22.16
N TRP A 567 -0.58 -22.34 23.06
CA TRP A 567 0.44 -21.74 23.91
C TRP A 567 1.70 -21.33 23.15
N GLY A 568 2.19 -22.16 22.22
CA GLY A 568 3.36 -21.83 21.41
C GLY A 568 3.15 -20.57 20.56
N ARG A 569 2.00 -20.48 19.89
CA ARG A 569 1.64 -19.28 19.10
C ARG A 569 1.41 -18.06 20.00
N SER A 570 0.77 -18.23 21.17
CA SER A 570 0.54 -17.12 22.11
C SER A 570 1.85 -16.54 22.63
N VAL A 571 2.80 -17.39 23.02
CA VAL A 571 4.12 -16.98 23.52
C VAL A 571 4.93 -16.29 22.42
N ARG A 572 4.97 -16.87 21.20
CA ARG A 572 5.60 -16.21 20.05
C ARG A 572 4.95 -14.87 19.72
N TRP A 573 3.62 -14.80 19.73
CA TRP A 573 2.90 -13.56 19.44
C TRP A 573 3.18 -12.47 20.47
N LEU A 574 3.26 -12.82 21.76
CA LEU A 574 3.60 -11.88 22.83
C LEU A 574 4.99 -11.25 22.63
N VAL A 575 5.97 -12.05 22.21
CA VAL A 575 7.33 -11.55 21.90
C VAL A 575 7.39 -10.80 20.56
N SER A 576 6.64 -11.26 19.55
CA SER A 576 6.70 -10.70 18.19
C SER A 576 6.30 -9.23 18.08
N GLY A 577 5.53 -8.70 19.04
CA GLY A 577 5.22 -7.28 19.12
C GLY A 577 5.66 -6.62 20.41
N ALA A 578 6.60 -7.24 21.13
CA ALA A 578 7.46 -6.50 22.02
C ALA A 578 8.40 -5.63 21.16
N GLU A 579 8.61 -4.39 21.57
CA GLU A 579 9.45 -3.42 20.84
C GLU A 579 10.93 -3.84 20.73
N PHE A 580 11.34 -4.83 21.51
CA PHE A 580 12.70 -5.37 21.56
C PHE A 580 12.64 -6.89 21.48
N GLN A 581 13.51 -7.50 20.69
CA GLN A 581 13.65 -8.97 20.67
C GLN A 581 14.32 -9.47 21.96
N PRO A 582 14.23 -10.78 22.26
CA PRO A 582 14.90 -11.39 23.40
C PRO A 582 16.36 -10.97 23.52
N GLY A 583 16.72 -10.35 24.66
CA GLY A 583 18.10 -9.93 24.96
C GLY A 583 18.56 -8.58 24.37
N GLN A 584 17.74 -7.85 23.61
CA GLN A 584 18.14 -6.60 22.95
C GLN A 584 17.88 -5.34 23.80
N SER A 585 18.81 -4.37 23.81
CA SER A 585 18.58 -3.02 24.35
C SER A 585 18.46 -1.96 23.26
N VAL A 586 18.86 -2.28 22.02
CA VAL A 586 18.70 -1.44 20.83
C VAL A 586 17.96 -2.23 19.76
N ALA A 587 16.86 -1.68 19.25
CA ALA A 587 16.09 -2.22 18.13
C ALA A 587 16.28 -1.32 16.90
N ILE A 588 16.44 -1.92 15.72
CA ILE A 588 16.51 -1.21 14.44
C ILE A 588 15.32 -1.64 13.61
N ASP A 589 14.41 -0.71 13.36
CA ASP A 589 13.25 -0.92 12.51
C ASP A 589 13.46 -0.24 11.16
N VAL A 590 13.09 -0.95 10.10
CA VAL A 590 13.14 -0.46 8.72
C VAL A 590 11.73 -0.50 8.14
N ASP A 591 11.27 0.64 7.66
CA ASP A 591 9.96 0.78 7.03
C ASP A 591 10.13 1.38 5.61
N PRO A 592 9.72 0.65 4.55
CA PRO A 592 9.20 -0.73 4.56
C PRO A 592 10.29 -1.80 4.81
N PRO A 593 9.95 -3.01 5.30
CA PRO A 593 10.91 -4.09 5.60
C PRO A 593 11.61 -4.67 4.35
N GLY A 594 11.10 -4.37 3.16
CA GLY A 594 11.75 -4.57 1.87
C GLY A 594 11.48 -3.36 1.00
N ALA A 595 12.49 -2.95 0.22
CA ALA A 595 12.44 -1.71 -0.56
C ALA A 595 12.79 -1.96 -2.02
N HIS A 596 12.49 -0.99 -2.88
CA HIS A 596 12.93 -0.95 -4.27
C HIS A 596 14.08 0.06 -4.44
N PRO A 597 14.97 -0.13 -5.44
CA PRO A 597 15.94 0.89 -5.78
C PRO A 597 15.23 2.23 -6.02
N GLY A 598 15.75 3.31 -5.44
CA GLY A 598 15.15 4.65 -5.48
C GLY A 598 14.03 4.91 -4.46
N GLN A 599 13.53 3.89 -3.76
CA GLN A 599 12.49 4.05 -2.74
C GLN A 599 13.07 4.57 -1.42
N ARG A 600 12.52 5.66 -0.89
CA ARG A 600 12.91 6.16 0.43
C ARG A 600 12.50 5.17 1.53
N ILE A 601 13.47 4.74 2.33
CA ILE A 601 13.26 3.94 3.54
C ILE A 601 13.43 4.81 4.79
N ALA A 602 12.58 4.59 5.78
CA ALA A 602 12.73 5.13 7.12
C ALA A 602 13.42 4.09 8.01
N ILE A 603 14.51 4.49 8.65
CA ILE A 603 15.26 3.69 9.62
C ILE A 603 15.00 4.30 10.97
N SER A 604 14.40 3.54 11.89
CA SER A 604 14.14 3.96 13.26
C SER A 604 14.98 3.12 14.20
N VAL A 605 15.93 3.73 14.88
CA VAL A 605 16.71 3.08 15.94
C VAL A 605 16.08 3.42 17.28
N ARG A 606 15.60 2.42 18.00
CA ARG A 606 14.96 2.56 19.31
C ARG A 606 15.88 2.05 20.39
N THR A 607 16.00 2.78 21.49
CA THR A 607 16.93 2.45 22.59
C THR A 607 16.14 2.19 23.87
N ARG A 608 16.65 1.30 24.71
CA ARG A 608 16.03 0.94 25.98
C ARG A 608 16.65 1.78 27.11
N TYR A 609 15.85 2.63 27.77
CA TYR A 609 16.25 3.44 28.94
C TYR A 609 17.38 4.47 28.74
N HIS A 610 17.77 4.79 27.50
CA HIS A 610 18.82 5.78 27.23
C HIS A 610 18.26 7.05 26.60
N THR A 611 18.30 8.14 27.37
CA THR A 611 17.80 9.47 26.97
C THR A 611 18.90 10.42 26.51
N ASP A 612 20.15 9.97 26.36
CA ASP A 612 21.26 10.83 25.89
C ASP A 612 21.17 11.12 24.38
N ASP A 613 21.38 12.38 23.99
CA ASP A 613 21.25 12.84 22.59
C ASP A 613 22.30 12.20 21.65
N ASN A 614 23.45 11.77 22.18
CA ASN A 614 24.55 11.15 21.43
C ASN A 614 24.70 9.64 21.70
N PHE A 615 23.62 8.97 22.12
CA PHE A 615 23.71 7.54 22.45
C PHE A 615 24.01 6.65 21.23
N ILE A 616 23.62 7.06 20.02
CA ILE A 616 24.03 6.40 18.78
C ILE A 616 25.32 7.06 18.29
N GLU A 617 26.46 6.40 18.50
CA GLU A 617 27.77 6.92 18.09
C GLU A 617 27.97 6.85 16.58
N ARG A 618 27.37 5.83 15.94
CA ARG A 618 27.51 5.59 14.50
C ARG A 618 26.30 4.83 13.97
N LEU A 619 25.68 5.35 12.92
CA LEU A 619 24.66 4.66 12.12
C LEU A 619 25.15 4.61 10.68
N VAL A 620 25.47 3.42 10.17
CA VAL A 620 26.02 3.24 8.81
C VAL A 620 25.17 2.24 8.04
N VAL A 621 24.91 2.53 6.77
CA VAL A 621 24.36 1.57 5.82
C VAL A 621 25.49 1.07 4.94
N ARG A 622 25.74 -0.24 4.95
CA ARG A 622 26.63 -0.92 4.02
C ARG A 622 25.80 -1.47 2.86
N GLU A 623 26.12 -1.03 1.66
CA GLU A 623 25.51 -1.46 0.41
C GLU A 623 26.14 -2.79 -0.06
N PRO A 624 25.46 -3.57 -0.93
CA PRO A 624 25.96 -4.84 -1.46
C PRO A 624 27.35 -4.74 -2.11
N SER A 625 27.68 -3.60 -2.75
CA SER A 625 29.01 -3.33 -3.30
C SER A 625 30.13 -3.18 -2.27
N GLY A 626 29.79 -3.18 -0.98
CA GLY A 626 30.71 -2.89 0.13
C GLY A 626 30.86 -1.38 0.41
N ARG A 627 30.13 -0.52 -0.29
CA ARG A 627 30.11 0.93 -0.05
C ARG A 627 29.39 1.23 1.27
N GLU A 628 30.03 1.99 2.15
CA GLU A 628 29.44 2.41 3.43
C GLU A 628 28.97 3.87 3.38
N ARG A 629 27.74 4.11 3.83
CA ARG A 629 27.14 5.45 3.92
C ARG A 629 26.74 5.74 5.36
N SER A 630 27.37 6.74 5.95
CA SER A 630 27.02 7.20 7.30
C SER A 630 25.71 8.00 7.26
N LEU A 631 24.78 7.68 8.16
CA LEU A 631 23.53 8.39 8.36
C LEU A 631 23.61 9.23 9.64
N ALA A 632 23.03 10.43 9.59
CA ALA A 632 22.87 11.27 10.77
C ALA A 632 21.46 11.03 11.35
N PRO A 633 21.31 10.21 12.42
CA PRO A 633 20.02 10.02 13.04
C PRO A 633 19.53 11.31 13.71
N ALA A 634 18.27 11.66 13.52
CA ALA A 634 17.59 12.75 14.19
C ALA A 634 16.58 12.19 15.21
N ARG A 635 16.54 12.74 16.42
CA ARG A 635 15.50 12.35 17.39
C ARG A 635 14.11 12.80 16.93
N ALA A 636 13.11 11.96 17.20
CA ALA A 636 11.73 12.28 16.91
C ALA A 636 11.22 13.46 17.77
N ASP A 637 11.50 13.44 19.08
CA ASP A 637 11.17 14.50 20.04
C ASP A 637 12.23 14.60 21.16
N ALA A 638 12.27 15.70 21.90
CA ALA A 638 13.16 15.87 23.05
C ALA A 638 12.78 14.89 24.19
N GLY A 639 13.71 14.00 24.56
CA GLY A 639 13.48 12.92 25.51
C GLY A 639 12.92 11.62 24.91
N ALA A 640 12.67 11.59 23.59
CA ALA A 640 12.25 10.38 22.90
C ALA A 640 13.40 9.36 22.81
N GLN A 641 13.07 8.09 22.99
CA GLN A 641 13.98 6.95 22.88
C GLN A 641 14.04 6.40 21.45
N VAL A 642 13.74 7.24 20.46
CA VAL A 642 13.61 6.88 19.04
C VAL A 642 14.41 7.87 18.21
N PHE A 643 15.27 7.32 17.37
CA PHE A 643 16.16 8.04 16.47
C PHE A 643 15.82 7.65 15.02
N ASN A 644 15.45 8.63 14.21
CA ASN A 644 15.02 8.41 12.83
C ASN A 644 16.10 8.85 11.84
N ALA A 645 16.31 8.04 10.81
CA ALA A 645 17.12 8.38 9.65
C ALA A 645 16.38 7.97 8.38
N SER A 646 16.73 8.60 7.25
CA SER A 646 16.20 8.21 5.94
C SER A 646 17.33 7.79 5.02
N PHE A 647 17.13 6.72 4.28
CA PHE A 647 18.06 6.25 3.25
C PHE A 647 17.29 6.01 1.95
N ILE A 648 17.98 6.15 0.82
CA ILE A 648 17.44 5.80 -0.50
C ILE A 648 18.45 4.82 -1.10
N PRO A 649 18.12 3.53 -1.21
CA PRO A 649 18.99 2.54 -1.81
C PRO A 649 19.09 2.76 -3.31
N GLU A 650 20.31 2.71 -3.85
CA GLU A 650 20.56 2.80 -5.30
C GLU A 650 20.82 1.42 -5.91
N GLU A 651 21.33 0.48 -5.10
CA GLU A 651 21.70 -0.86 -5.52
C GLU A 651 20.61 -1.88 -5.14
N SER A 652 20.46 -2.93 -5.93
CA SER A 652 19.64 -4.10 -5.58
C SER A 652 20.48 -5.09 -4.77
N GLY A 653 19.88 -5.70 -3.74
CA GLY A 653 20.53 -6.70 -2.89
C GLY A 653 20.42 -6.41 -1.39
N VAL A 654 21.14 -7.21 -0.60
CA VAL A 654 21.10 -7.16 0.87
C VAL A 654 21.93 -5.98 1.37
N HIS A 655 21.28 -5.03 2.04
CA HIS A 655 21.92 -3.91 2.70
C HIS A 655 22.03 -4.18 4.20
N GLU A 656 23.14 -3.75 4.80
CA GLU A 656 23.36 -3.89 6.25
C GLU A 656 23.27 -2.52 6.93
N ILE A 657 22.45 -2.40 7.95
CA ILE A 657 22.37 -1.23 8.82
C ILE A 657 23.13 -1.56 10.10
N ILE A 658 24.19 -0.83 10.39
CA ILE A 658 25.04 -0.98 11.56
C ILE A 658 24.81 0.22 12.47
N ALA A 659 24.22 0.00 13.65
CA ALA A 659 24.09 0.97 14.72
C ALA A 659 25.06 0.62 15.85
N ALA A 660 26.05 1.48 16.10
CA ALA A 660 26.95 1.37 17.23
C ALA A 660 26.51 2.29 18.37
N THR A 661 26.41 1.72 19.58
CA THR A 661 26.12 2.42 20.83
C THR A 661 27.22 2.10 21.86
N PRO A 662 27.37 2.88 22.95
CA PRO A 662 28.37 2.61 23.98
C PRO A 662 28.26 1.24 24.65
N THR A 663 27.06 0.63 24.63
CA THR A 663 26.76 -0.64 25.27
C THR A 663 26.79 -1.83 24.33
N GLU A 664 26.37 -1.64 23.07
CA GLU A 664 26.30 -2.71 22.08
C GLU A 664 26.40 -2.19 20.63
N VAL A 665 26.92 -3.03 19.73
CA VAL A 665 26.83 -2.83 18.28
C VAL A 665 25.74 -3.74 17.75
N ARG A 666 24.83 -3.20 16.95
CA ARG A 666 23.73 -3.93 16.34
C ARG A 666 23.75 -3.77 14.83
N THR A 667 23.60 -4.90 14.16
CA THR A 667 23.45 -4.97 12.72
C THR A 667 22.05 -5.48 12.40
N THR A 668 21.40 -4.87 11.43
CA THR A 668 20.12 -5.32 10.89
C THR A 668 20.19 -5.24 9.39
N ARG A 669 19.76 -6.29 8.70
CA ARG A 669 19.76 -6.34 7.24
C ARG A 669 18.37 -6.11 6.70
N PHE A 670 18.28 -5.38 5.61
CA PHE A 670 17.08 -5.27 4.79
C PHE A 670 17.45 -5.53 3.35
N ASN A 671 16.50 -6.01 2.56
CA ASN A 671 16.77 -6.34 1.18
C ASN A 671 16.07 -5.38 0.24
N VAL A 672 16.81 -4.93 -0.76
CA VAL A 672 16.31 -4.09 -1.83
C VAL A 672 16.08 -4.98 -3.05
N ARG A 673 14.83 -5.13 -3.45
CA ARG A 673 14.42 -5.93 -4.61
C ARG A 673 13.98 -5.00 -5.71
N GLU A 674 14.30 -5.34 -6.94
CA GLU A 674 13.57 -4.77 -8.05
C GLU A 674 12.10 -5.20 -7.94
N ASP A 675 11.17 -4.26 -8.06
CA ASP A 675 9.75 -4.61 -8.16
C ASP A 675 9.56 -5.33 -9.50
N ARG A 676 9.30 -6.64 -9.45
CA ARG A 676 9.12 -7.47 -10.65
C ARG A 676 7.65 -7.75 -10.94
N ARG A 677 6.73 -6.96 -10.36
CA ARG A 677 5.27 -7.16 -10.56
C ARG A 677 4.89 -7.14 -12.05
N GLU A 678 5.51 -6.28 -12.85
CA GLU A 678 5.33 -6.27 -14.31
C GLU A 678 5.79 -7.53 -15.02
N LEU A 679 6.75 -8.25 -14.43
CA LEU A 679 7.28 -9.50 -15.00
C LEU A 679 6.43 -10.71 -14.59
N LEU A 680 5.51 -10.56 -13.63
CA LEU A 680 4.59 -11.62 -13.22
C LEU A 680 3.33 -11.69 -14.10
N ASP A 681 2.89 -10.56 -14.65
CA ASP A 681 1.78 -10.49 -15.62
C ASP A 681 2.30 -9.87 -16.91
N THR A 682 2.85 -10.71 -17.78
CA THR A 682 3.46 -10.33 -19.05
C THR A 682 2.43 -10.05 -20.15
N ALA A 683 1.13 -10.24 -19.88
CA ALA A 683 0.09 -10.11 -20.89
C ALA A 683 -0.24 -8.64 -21.21
N ALA A 684 -0.24 -8.29 -22.50
CA ALA A 684 -0.75 -6.99 -22.95
C ALA A 684 -2.27 -6.90 -22.73
N ARG A 685 -2.77 -5.69 -22.44
CA ARG A 685 -4.18 -5.41 -22.14
C ARG A 685 -4.85 -4.54 -23.23
N PRO A 686 -5.10 -5.07 -24.44
CA PRO A 686 -5.70 -4.30 -25.53
C PRO A 686 -7.13 -3.83 -25.20
N GLU A 687 -7.93 -4.66 -24.52
CA GLU A 687 -9.33 -4.34 -24.16
C GLU A 687 -9.41 -3.12 -23.23
N ALA A 688 -8.51 -3.05 -22.26
CA ALA A 688 -8.35 -1.91 -21.34
C ALA A 688 -8.03 -0.61 -22.09
N LEU A 689 -7.07 -0.67 -23.02
CA LEU A 689 -6.67 0.49 -23.81
C LEU A 689 -7.77 0.94 -24.79
N GLU A 690 -8.47 -0.02 -25.40
CA GLU A 690 -9.64 0.28 -26.26
C GLU A 690 -10.77 0.95 -25.47
N GLU A 691 -11.04 0.48 -24.25
CA GLU A 691 -12.01 1.10 -23.35
C GLU A 691 -11.62 2.55 -23.01
N LEU A 692 -10.36 2.80 -22.67
CA LEU A 692 -9.84 4.15 -22.36
C LEU A 692 -10.04 5.10 -23.55
N ALA A 693 -9.68 4.66 -24.76
CA ALA A 693 -9.80 5.46 -25.96
C ALA A 693 -11.27 5.75 -26.31
N THR A 694 -12.13 4.74 -26.19
CA THR A 694 -13.56 4.87 -26.52
C THR A 694 -14.28 5.81 -25.55
N ARG A 695 -14.02 5.67 -24.24
CA ARG A 695 -14.65 6.52 -23.19
C ARG A 695 -14.30 8.00 -23.36
N THR A 696 -13.08 8.31 -23.79
CA THR A 696 -12.61 9.70 -23.95
C THR A 696 -12.89 10.29 -25.34
N GLY A 697 -13.48 9.51 -26.26
CA GLY A 697 -13.72 9.93 -27.65
C GLY A 697 -12.44 10.02 -28.51
N GLY A 698 -11.36 9.36 -28.07
CA GLY A 698 -10.14 9.18 -28.82
C GLY A 698 -10.20 7.99 -29.78
N MET A 699 -9.05 7.40 -30.09
CA MET A 699 -8.94 6.27 -31.04
C MET A 699 -8.02 5.18 -30.50
N PHE A 700 -8.45 3.94 -30.62
CA PHE A 700 -7.60 2.76 -30.51
C PHE A 700 -6.90 2.53 -31.87
N LEU A 701 -5.57 2.50 -31.87
CA LEU A 701 -4.72 2.55 -33.06
C LEU A 701 -3.76 1.37 -33.10
N PRO A 702 -3.56 0.72 -34.27
CA PRO A 702 -2.50 -0.26 -34.45
C PRO A 702 -1.11 0.41 -34.55
N LEU A 703 -0.04 -0.40 -34.55
CA LEU A 703 1.34 0.07 -34.73
C LEU A 703 1.54 0.87 -36.03
N ASP A 704 0.80 0.59 -37.10
CA ASP A 704 0.84 1.31 -38.38
C ASP A 704 -0.22 2.43 -38.51
N GLY A 705 -0.92 2.77 -37.42
CA GLY A 705 -2.09 3.66 -37.42
C GLY A 705 -1.83 5.16 -37.52
N ALA A 706 -0.57 5.62 -37.61
CA ALA A 706 -0.22 7.04 -37.53
C ALA A 706 -0.98 7.94 -38.54
N ALA A 707 -1.26 7.44 -39.74
CA ALA A 707 -1.99 8.17 -40.77
C ALA A 707 -3.42 8.55 -40.34
N ALA A 708 -4.11 7.66 -39.62
CA ALA A 708 -5.48 7.89 -39.17
C ALA A 708 -5.54 8.97 -38.08
N LEU A 709 -4.55 8.98 -37.17
CA LEU A 709 -4.44 10.03 -36.15
C LEU A 709 -4.20 11.41 -36.77
N MET A 710 -3.28 11.51 -37.74
CA MET A 710 -3.01 12.76 -38.47
C MET A 710 -4.27 13.34 -39.11
N GLN A 711 -5.04 12.51 -39.83
CA GLN A 711 -6.28 12.94 -40.48
C GLN A 711 -7.29 13.53 -39.48
N ARG A 712 -7.36 12.96 -38.28
CA ARG A 712 -8.26 13.44 -37.22
C ARG A 712 -7.77 14.75 -36.59
N LEU A 713 -6.47 14.88 -36.34
CA LEU A 713 -5.87 16.12 -35.83
C LEU A 713 -6.07 17.28 -36.82
N ASP A 714 -5.86 17.04 -38.12
CA ASP A 714 -6.11 18.02 -39.17
C ASP A 714 -7.59 18.44 -39.24
N ALA A 715 -8.51 17.50 -39.07
CA ALA A 715 -9.94 17.80 -39.01
C ALA A 715 -10.31 18.64 -37.77
N ALA A 716 -9.68 18.38 -36.63
CA ALA A 716 -9.86 19.16 -35.41
C ALA A 716 -9.35 20.61 -35.58
N THR A 717 -8.18 20.79 -36.21
CA THR A 717 -7.63 22.11 -36.55
C THR A 717 -8.58 22.91 -37.45
N LYS A 718 -9.18 22.27 -38.46
CA LYS A 718 -10.16 22.90 -39.35
C LYS A 718 -11.44 23.32 -38.63
N SER A 719 -11.94 22.50 -37.69
CA SER A 719 -13.14 22.79 -36.91
C SER A 719 -12.95 23.94 -35.90
N MET A 720 -11.77 24.03 -35.26
CA MET A 720 -11.43 25.15 -34.39
C MET A 720 -11.37 26.48 -35.15
N SER A 721 -10.96 26.44 -36.41
CA SER A 721 -10.89 27.61 -37.30
C SER A 721 -12.26 28.19 -37.66
N ASP A 722 -13.36 27.43 -37.58
CA ASP A 722 -14.70 27.84 -38.06
C ASP A 722 -15.59 28.49 -36.97
N ARG A 723 -15.25 28.35 -35.68
CA ARG A 723 -15.96 29.00 -34.54
C ARG A 723 -15.56 30.47 -34.33
N ARG A 724 -15.51 31.27 -35.39
CA ARG A 724 -15.11 32.69 -35.29
C ARG A 724 -16.31 33.57 -34.99
N GLU A 725 -16.19 34.44 -33.98
CA GLU A 725 -17.19 35.47 -33.71
C GLU A 725 -17.23 36.48 -34.88
N PRO A 726 -18.41 36.77 -35.44
CA PRO A 726 -18.52 37.68 -36.57
C PRO A 726 -18.27 39.12 -36.14
N VAL A 727 -17.55 39.89 -36.96
CA VAL A 727 -17.19 41.27 -36.64
C VAL A 727 -18.34 42.19 -37.04
N PRO A 728 -18.80 43.11 -36.16
CA PRO A 728 -19.87 44.04 -36.49
C PRO A 728 -19.45 44.95 -37.65
N ALA A 729 -20.20 44.92 -38.76
CA ALA A 729 -19.92 45.73 -39.94
C ALA A 729 -20.18 47.23 -39.68
N TRP A 730 -21.00 47.53 -38.68
CA TRP A 730 -21.37 48.89 -38.28
C TRP A 730 -20.29 49.63 -37.48
N ASP A 731 -19.31 48.92 -36.90
CA ASP A 731 -18.27 49.49 -36.07
C ASP A 731 -17.16 50.14 -36.92
N ARG A 732 -17.53 51.15 -37.70
CA ARG A 732 -16.62 51.93 -38.54
C ARG A 732 -16.92 53.41 -38.37
N TRP A 733 -15.88 54.21 -38.15
CA TRP A 733 -16.02 55.66 -37.88
C TRP A 733 -16.85 56.41 -38.94
N TRP A 734 -16.78 55.99 -40.21
CA TRP A 734 -17.51 56.62 -41.30
C TRP A 734 -19.03 56.36 -41.24
N VAL A 735 -19.47 55.22 -40.68
CA VAL A 735 -20.90 54.92 -40.48
C VAL A 735 -21.49 55.92 -39.47
N PHE A 736 -20.78 56.15 -38.36
CA PHE A 736 -21.17 57.15 -37.36
C PHE A 736 -21.12 58.57 -37.92
N ALA A 737 -20.08 58.90 -38.71
CA ALA A 737 -19.96 60.20 -39.36
C ALA A 737 -21.12 60.48 -40.33
N LEU A 738 -21.58 59.48 -41.09
CA LEU A 738 -22.73 59.59 -41.98
C LEU A 738 -24.05 59.84 -41.22
N LEU A 739 -24.27 59.15 -40.11
CA LEU A 739 -25.46 59.36 -39.28
C LEU A 739 -25.49 60.75 -38.64
N ILE A 740 -24.38 61.15 -38.01
CA ILE A 740 -24.25 62.47 -37.38
C ILE A 740 -24.33 63.57 -38.45
N GLY A 741 -23.69 63.38 -39.59
CA GLY A 741 -23.75 64.29 -40.73
C GLY A 741 -25.17 64.44 -41.29
N GLY A 742 -25.92 63.33 -41.40
CA GLY A 742 -27.31 63.35 -41.84
C GLY A 742 -28.22 64.13 -40.88
N LEU A 743 -28.11 63.87 -39.57
CA LEU A 743 -28.84 64.61 -38.53
C LEU A 743 -28.44 66.09 -38.47
N GLY A 744 -27.15 66.39 -38.61
CA GLY A 744 -26.60 67.74 -38.65
C GLY A 744 -27.07 68.53 -39.88
N ALA A 745 -27.10 67.88 -41.05
CA ALA A 745 -27.64 68.47 -42.27
C ALA A 745 -29.14 68.75 -42.15
N GLU A 746 -29.91 67.83 -41.55
CA GLU A 746 -31.33 68.05 -41.25
C GLU A 746 -31.53 69.29 -40.36
N TRP A 747 -30.76 69.39 -39.27
CA TRP A 747 -30.83 70.50 -38.33
C TRP A 747 -30.44 71.84 -38.98
N MET A 748 -29.34 71.87 -39.74
CA MET A 748 -28.87 73.07 -40.42
C MET A 748 -29.90 73.57 -41.45
N TRP A 749 -30.50 72.64 -42.19
CA TRP A 749 -31.56 72.97 -43.16
C TRP A 749 -32.80 73.55 -42.46
N ARG A 750 -33.25 72.94 -41.35
CA ARG A 750 -34.38 73.46 -40.56
C ARG A 750 -34.10 74.87 -40.06
N ARG A 751 -32.89 75.10 -39.53
CA ARG A 751 -32.47 76.41 -39.00
C ARG A 751 -32.40 77.49 -40.08
N TRP A 752 -31.87 77.16 -41.27
CA TRP A 752 -31.82 78.11 -42.40
C TRP A 752 -33.19 78.53 -42.92
N ARG A 753 -34.20 77.67 -42.81
CA ARG A 753 -35.58 77.98 -43.24
C ARG A 753 -36.48 78.53 -42.13
N GLY A 754 -35.94 78.72 -40.92
CA GLY A 754 -36.71 79.23 -39.78
C GLY A 754 -37.79 78.27 -39.30
N TRP A 755 -37.63 76.96 -39.54
CA TRP A 755 -38.52 75.95 -38.98
C TRP A 755 -38.06 75.60 -37.57
N PRO A 756 -39.00 75.44 -36.61
CA PRO A 756 -38.67 74.93 -35.29
C PRO A 756 -38.05 73.55 -35.39
#